data_AF-A0AAD9ZEV0-F1
#
_entry.id   AF-A0AAD9ZEV0-F1
#
_cell.length_a   1.000
_cell.length_b   1.000
_cell.length_c   1.000
_cell.angle_alpha   90.00
_cell.angle_beta   90.00
_cell.angle_gamma   90.00
#
_symmetry.space_group_name_H-M   'P 1'
#
loop_
_entity.id
_entity.type
_entity.pdbx_description
1 polymer ?
#
loop_
_entity_poly.entity_id
_entity_poly.type
_entity_poly.pdbx_seq_one_letter_code
_entity_poly.pdbx_strand_id
1 'polypeptide(L)'
;MATKDKMQTTAGSWALLGSIVPRDAHVVSLLRKAGAIILGHANMSEWSSVRSSSYSTGYSPRGGQVRNPYDLSSSPYGSSSGSAAAVAANIVPLSFGTETDTSIIGPASMNGVVGIKPTVGLTSRSGVIPISENMDTIGSFGRTVADAVYGLNAIVGTDERDSSTCSPSRAQTVDYSKSLTTRAILKGARFGLPNKRCWDQVPEDRKEVASKVFQAIRDAGGEVEPTDFPCAEEHIPPDGSWDWNYGEPSQSEFTVVKVDAYNGIKSYLSELSGTDMKTVEDTIAYNESNSGTEGAHPGDHPAFPAGQDNLREIAASRGVKDAKYLQALSYIQTKSRSEGIDAALKCTSNNDNAEFDALLLCDRKGPGQQLAAQAGYPIICIPIGVDSAGLPFSLSIQHTAWKEDVLIKWASAIEDLVHSINGWRPTPTYKNLIVGNRVIYRSNLSNTQFFSTAAKPSKYSEAHKLANLRGPGDARPTALQIIKDNGLEGKMTDKVFIVTGAPAGIGVEAGRALAAKKGEEACKSFLEPGRVELLEMDNNSLDSVCGAAKAFLSKSNKLNVLVNNAGIMAAPYTKTADGFESQFGTNHLAHFLLFLLLKDTLLASSTAQFHSHVVNVSSSGHMAGEVQLDDYTFEKGNYTPWAGYGQSKTANIYMVNEIENQYGSKGLHGLSLHPGDIWTGLQKFIPAETMEQWKARPNVDNILKSTEQGAATSVLAAVGKEYEGNGRLYLEDCARAEPTVNGDESYMPYAFDKDKEGRLWADSLKMVSPLNSTG
;
A
#
# COMPACT_ATOMS: atom_id res chain seq x y z
N MET A 1 12.77 -6.03 -16.53
CA MET A 1 13.43 -6.45 -17.79
C MET A 1 13.90 -5.19 -18.51
N ALA A 2 15.14 -5.08 -18.96
CA ALA A 2 15.68 -3.84 -19.51
C ALA A 2 14.91 -3.33 -20.73
N THR A 3 14.58 -2.03 -20.74
CA THR A 3 14.11 -1.29 -21.92
C THR A 3 15.08 -0.13 -22.18
N LYS A 4 15.69 -0.07 -23.36
CA LYS A 4 16.54 1.04 -23.80
C LYS A 4 15.66 2.10 -24.44
N ASP A 5 14.91 2.79 -23.59
CA ASP A 5 14.05 3.93 -23.90
C ASP A 5 13.98 4.87 -22.69
N LYS A 6 12.90 5.65 -22.56
CA LYS A 6 12.72 6.57 -21.44
C LYS A 6 12.23 5.91 -20.15
N MET A 7 11.84 4.62 -20.18
CA MET A 7 11.47 3.90 -18.97
C MET A 7 12.71 3.50 -18.17
N GLN A 8 12.51 3.10 -16.92
CA GLN A 8 13.59 2.80 -15.98
C GLN A 8 13.45 1.37 -15.47
N THR A 9 14.57 0.63 -15.43
CA THR A 9 14.59 -0.79 -15.00
C THR A 9 15.24 -0.89 -13.64
N THR A 10 14.43 -0.97 -12.58
CA THR A 10 14.93 -0.71 -11.22
C THR A 10 14.80 -1.86 -10.23
N ALA A 11 14.24 -3.00 -10.62
CA ALA A 11 13.88 -4.08 -9.68
C ALA A 11 13.04 -3.61 -8.47
N GLY A 12 12.29 -2.52 -8.63
CA GLY A 12 11.50 -1.92 -7.55
C GLY A 12 12.30 -1.05 -6.56
N SER A 13 13.62 -0.93 -6.72
CA SER A 13 14.50 -0.19 -5.81
C SER A 13 14.76 1.24 -6.26
N TRP A 14 14.95 2.17 -5.31
CA TRP A 14 15.39 3.53 -5.64
C TRP A 14 16.86 3.60 -6.02
N ALA A 15 17.69 2.64 -5.56
CA ALA A 15 19.12 2.56 -5.86
C ALA A 15 19.43 2.55 -7.37
N LEU A 16 18.52 2.00 -8.16
CA LEU A 16 18.66 1.88 -9.62
C LEU A 16 17.94 2.98 -10.40
N LEU A 17 17.28 3.93 -9.74
CA LEU A 17 16.65 5.06 -10.43
C LEU A 17 17.72 5.89 -11.15
N GLY A 18 17.50 6.18 -12.44
CA GLY A 18 18.45 6.92 -13.28
C GLY A 18 19.46 6.03 -13.99
N SER A 19 19.53 4.74 -13.67
CA SER A 19 20.44 3.80 -14.33
C SER A 19 20.13 3.67 -15.82
N ILE A 20 21.18 3.68 -16.63
CA ILE A 20 21.10 3.55 -18.08
C ILE A 20 21.53 2.13 -18.47
N VAL A 21 20.59 1.38 -19.05
CA VAL A 21 20.84 0.03 -19.59
C VAL A 21 21.53 0.10 -20.96
N PRO A 22 22.41 -0.85 -21.29
CA PRO A 22 23.15 -0.83 -22.56
C PRO A 22 22.28 -1.17 -23.77
N ARG A 23 21.17 -1.88 -23.57
CA ARG A 23 20.24 -2.43 -24.59
C ARG A 23 18.91 -2.85 -23.98
N ASP A 24 17.94 -3.10 -24.85
CA ASP A 24 16.76 -3.88 -24.50
C ASP A 24 17.19 -5.28 -24.03
N ALA A 25 16.44 -5.84 -23.08
CA ALA A 25 16.45 -7.28 -22.83
C ALA A 25 16.10 -8.02 -24.13
N HIS A 26 16.61 -9.24 -24.30
CA HIS A 26 16.34 -10.00 -25.52
C HIS A 26 14.84 -10.22 -25.75
N VAL A 27 14.11 -10.59 -24.70
CA VAL A 27 12.65 -10.73 -24.76
C VAL A 27 11.94 -9.43 -25.17
N VAL A 28 12.45 -8.27 -24.73
CA VAL A 28 11.92 -6.95 -25.10
C VAL A 28 12.18 -6.63 -26.57
N SER A 29 13.36 -6.97 -27.09
CA SER A 29 13.67 -6.76 -28.51
C SER A 29 12.81 -7.64 -29.41
N LEU A 30 12.53 -8.89 -29.01
CA LEU A 30 11.60 -9.77 -29.72
C LEU A 30 10.17 -9.21 -29.70
N LEU A 31 9.70 -8.68 -28.56
CA LEU A 31 8.39 -8.06 -28.47
C LEU A 31 8.24 -6.86 -29.40
N ARG A 32 9.24 -5.97 -29.43
CA ARG A 32 9.26 -4.83 -30.36
C ARG A 32 9.26 -5.30 -31.82
N LYS A 33 10.03 -6.35 -32.13
CA LYS A 33 10.07 -6.95 -33.47
C LYS A 33 8.72 -7.56 -33.87
N ALA A 34 7.99 -8.14 -32.92
CA ALA A 34 6.64 -8.66 -33.12
C ALA A 34 5.57 -7.56 -33.24
N GLY A 35 5.93 -6.28 -33.08
CA GLY A 35 5.01 -5.15 -33.18
C GLY A 35 4.27 -4.81 -31.88
N ALA A 36 4.71 -5.35 -30.74
CA ALA A 36 4.10 -5.04 -29.45
C ALA A 36 4.39 -3.59 -29.01
N ILE A 37 3.37 -2.93 -28.46
CA ILE A 37 3.50 -1.62 -27.80
C ILE A 37 3.74 -1.86 -26.31
N ILE A 38 4.90 -1.42 -25.81
CA ILE A 38 5.24 -1.54 -24.40
C ILE A 38 4.61 -0.37 -23.64
N LEU A 39 3.56 -0.65 -22.86
CA LEU A 39 2.83 0.37 -22.08
C LEU A 39 3.59 0.87 -20.85
N GLY A 40 4.42 0.01 -20.25
CA GLY A 40 5.13 0.35 -19.02
C GLY A 40 5.83 -0.85 -18.39
N HIS A 41 6.49 -0.60 -17.27
CA HIS A 41 6.94 -1.64 -16.34
C HIS A 41 5.92 -1.79 -15.22
N ALA A 42 5.56 -3.03 -14.90
CA ALA A 42 4.74 -3.32 -13.73
C ALA A 42 5.58 -3.29 -12.45
N ASN A 43 4.95 -2.98 -11.31
CA ASN A 43 5.60 -3.09 -10.00
C ASN A 43 5.78 -4.57 -9.57
N MET A 44 6.67 -4.83 -8.61
CA MET A 44 7.05 -6.16 -8.17
C MET A 44 7.44 -6.21 -6.69
N SER A 45 7.56 -7.40 -6.09
CA SER A 45 8.36 -7.54 -4.87
C SER A 45 9.79 -7.11 -5.18
N GLU A 46 10.35 -6.20 -4.38
CA GLU A 46 11.67 -5.65 -4.65
C GLU A 46 12.76 -6.72 -4.79
N TRP A 47 13.68 -6.53 -5.74
CA TRP A 47 14.75 -7.47 -6.06
C TRP A 47 14.26 -8.91 -6.27
N SER A 48 13.10 -9.04 -6.92
CA SER A 48 12.47 -10.34 -7.18
C SER A 48 12.31 -11.18 -5.91
N SER A 49 11.94 -10.54 -4.80
CA SER A 49 11.78 -11.16 -3.47
C SER A 49 13.08 -11.63 -2.79
N VAL A 50 14.26 -11.51 -3.39
CA VAL A 50 15.50 -12.02 -2.79
C VAL A 50 16.08 -11.10 -1.71
N ARG A 51 15.54 -9.89 -1.53
CA ARG A 51 16.12 -8.89 -0.64
C ARG A 51 16.15 -9.33 0.83
N SER A 52 15.09 -9.97 1.29
CA SER A 52 14.81 -10.19 2.71
C SER A 52 14.18 -11.56 2.94
N SER A 53 14.41 -12.18 4.09
CA SER A 53 13.74 -13.42 4.49
C SER A 53 12.28 -13.18 4.92
N SER A 54 11.95 -11.96 5.35
CA SER A 54 10.60 -11.55 5.74
C SER A 54 10.26 -10.21 5.10
N TYR A 55 9.23 -10.21 4.25
CA TYR A 55 8.83 -9.03 3.49
C TYR A 55 7.36 -9.08 3.08
N SER A 56 6.83 -7.94 2.64
CA SER A 56 5.51 -7.83 2.04
C SER A 56 5.56 -8.12 0.55
N THR A 57 4.97 -9.23 0.13
CA THR A 57 4.88 -9.61 -1.28
C THR A 57 4.19 -8.53 -2.12
N GLY A 58 4.80 -8.14 -3.24
CA GLY A 58 4.30 -7.09 -4.12
C GLY A 58 4.59 -5.67 -3.65
N TYR A 59 5.36 -5.51 -2.57
CA TYR A 59 5.89 -4.21 -2.17
C TYR A 59 7.25 -3.93 -2.81
N SER A 60 7.44 -2.70 -3.25
CA SER A 60 8.75 -2.13 -3.51
C SER A 60 8.79 -0.68 -3.04
N PRO A 61 9.93 -0.17 -2.52
CA PRO A 61 10.09 1.23 -2.14
C PRO A 61 9.73 2.21 -3.26
N ARG A 62 10.06 1.87 -4.52
CA ARG A 62 9.75 2.72 -5.68
C ARG A 62 8.30 2.66 -6.14
N GLY A 63 7.70 1.47 -6.16
CA GLY A 63 6.38 1.24 -6.75
C GLY A 63 5.23 1.14 -5.74
N GLY A 64 5.54 1.15 -4.44
CA GLY A 64 4.57 0.93 -3.37
C GLY A 64 4.08 -0.50 -3.32
N GLN A 65 2.90 -0.71 -2.72
CA GLN A 65 2.26 -2.02 -2.58
C GLN A 65 1.32 -2.30 -3.76
N VAL A 66 1.61 -3.35 -4.54
CA VAL A 66 0.62 -3.94 -5.45
C VAL A 66 -0.50 -4.57 -4.63
N ARG A 67 -1.76 -4.41 -5.05
CA ARG A 67 -2.93 -4.99 -4.37
C ARG A 67 -3.61 -6.02 -5.27
N ASN A 68 -4.22 -7.02 -4.65
CA ASN A 68 -4.98 -8.05 -5.37
C ASN A 68 -6.31 -7.46 -5.88
N PRO A 69 -6.62 -7.52 -7.19
CA PRO A 69 -7.86 -6.92 -7.73
C PRO A 69 -9.17 -7.55 -7.23
N TYR A 70 -9.15 -8.74 -6.64
CA TYR A 70 -10.35 -9.37 -6.07
C TYR A 70 -10.66 -8.82 -4.67
N ASP A 71 -9.61 -8.66 -3.86
CA ASP A 71 -9.68 -8.06 -2.54
C ASP A 71 -8.42 -7.24 -2.31
N LEU A 72 -8.58 -5.92 -2.26
CA LEU A 72 -7.47 -4.98 -2.18
C LEU A 72 -6.74 -5.04 -0.85
N SER A 73 -7.30 -5.73 0.15
CA SER A 73 -6.69 -6.05 1.42
C SER A 73 -5.78 -7.29 1.35
N SER A 74 -5.95 -8.13 0.33
CA SER A 74 -5.23 -9.39 0.18
C SER A 74 -3.94 -9.24 -0.63
N SER A 75 -2.98 -10.12 -0.35
CA SER A 75 -1.71 -10.18 -1.08
C SER A 75 -1.94 -10.53 -2.56
N PRO A 76 -1.26 -9.84 -3.51
CA PRO A 76 -1.21 -10.24 -4.92
C PRO A 76 -0.17 -11.35 -5.18
N TYR A 77 0.45 -11.91 -4.13
CA TYR A 77 1.68 -12.71 -4.17
C TYR A 77 2.86 -11.98 -4.79
N GLY A 78 3.96 -12.66 -5.11
CA GLY A 78 5.11 -12.06 -5.78
C GLY A 78 6.05 -13.11 -6.38
N SER A 79 7.14 -12.70 -7.04
CA SER A 79 7.55 -11.31 -7.22
C SER A 79 6.88 -10.58 -8.39
N SER A 80 6.36 -11.25 -9.42
CA SER A 80 5.71 -10.62 -10.59
C SER A 80 4.27 -10.10 -10.31
N SER A 81 4.08 -9.47 -9.16
CA SER A 81 2.78 -9.06 -8.60
C SER A 81 2.02 -8.12 -9.53
N GLY A 82 2.66 -7.04 -9.98
CA GLY A 82 2.02 -6.03 -10.82
C GLY A 82 1.65 -6.57 -12.20
N SER A 83 2.46 -7.48 -12.76
CA SER A 83 2.18 -8.11 -14.06
C SER A 83 0.89 -8.92 -14.02
N ALA A 84 0.73 -9.76 -13.00
CA ALA A 84 -0.49 -10.56 -12.82
C ALA A 84 -1.71 -9.68 -12.50
N ALA A 85 -1.57 -8.73 -11.57
CA ALA A 85 -2.65 -7.81 -11.19
C ALA A 85 -3.11 -6.93 -12.37
N ALA A 86 -2.20 -6.48 -13.24
CA ALA A 86 -2.53 -5.66 -14.41
C ALA A 86 -3.38 -6.43 -15.45
N VAL A 87 -3.08 -7.71 -15.68
CA VAL A 87 -3.87 -8.57 -16.57
C VAL A 87 -5.24 -8.88 -15.95
N ALA A 88 -5.27 -9.13 -14.64
CA ALA A 88 -6.52 -9.37 -13.91
C ALA A 88 -7.44 -8.15 -13.98
N ALA A 89 -6.91 -6.95 -13.74
CA ALA A 89 -7.62 -5.68 -13.75
C ALA A 89 -7.88 -5.08 -15.16
N ASN A 90 -7.59 -5.82 -16.24
CA ASN A 90 -7.75 -5.36 -17.63
C ASN A 90 -6.98 -4.06 -17.98
N ILE A 91 -5.90 -3.77 -17.28
CA ILE A 91 -5.00 -2.64 -17.63
C ILE A 91 -4.25 -2.97 -18.93
N VAL A 92 -3.84 -4.24 -19.08
CA VAL A 92 -3.19 -4.77 -20.28
C VAL A 92 -3.81 -6.12 -20.69
N PRO A 93 -3.79 -6.48 -21.98
CA PRO A 93 -4.27 -7.80 -22.42
C PRO A 93 -3.31 -8.93 -22.06
N LEU A 94 -2.01 -8.63 -22.03
CA LEU A 94 -0.92 -9.56 -21.75
C LEU A 94 0.19 -8.81 -21.00
N SER A 95 0.87 -9.50 -20.10
CA SER A 95 2.07 -9.01 -19.43
C SER A 95 3.12 -10.11 -19.31
N PHE A 96 4.31 -9.75 -18.84
CA PHE A 96 5.44 -10.68 -18.69
C PHE A 96 5.97 -10.63 -17.26
N GLY A 97 6.47 -11.77 -16.79
CA GLY A 97 7.05 -11.93 -15.47
C GLY A 97 8.35 -12.71 -15.52
N THR A 98 9.04 -12.74 -14.38
CA THR A 98 10.23 -13.56 -14.17
C THR A 98 9.95 -14.53 -13.04
N GLU A 99 10.40 -15.77 -13.20
CA GLU A 99 10.33 -16.75 -12.11
C GLU A 99 11.70 -17.34 -11.85
N THR A 100 12.16 -17.15 -10.61
CA THR A 100 13.19 -17.97 -9.96
C THR A 100 12.49 -19.14 -9.30
N ASP A 101 11.56 -18.84 -8.39
CA ASP A 101 10.71 -19.81 -7.73
C ASP A 101 9.34 -19.18 -7.45
N THR A 102 8.27 -19.80 -7.97
CA THR A 102 6.85 -19.40 -7.92
C THR A 102 6.46 -17.98 -8.35
N SER A 103 7.42 -17.14 -8.78
CA SER A 103 7.22 -15.71 -9.05
C SER A 103 6.42 -15.35 -10.31
N ILE A 104 5.98 -16.33 -11.10
CA ILE A 104 4.96 -16.24 -12.16
C ILE A 104 3.71 -17.03 -11.76
N ILE A 105 3.86 -18.28 -11.35
CA ILE A 105 2.73 -19.18 -11.06
C ILE A 105 1.92 -18.74 -9.84
N GLY A 106 2.61 -18.32 -8.78
CA GLY A 106 1.99 -17.84 -7.55
C GLY A 106 1.16 -16.57 -7.76
N PRO A 107 1.70 -15.48 -8.36
CA PRO A 107 0.91 -14.29 -8.67
C PRO A 107 -0.21 -14.57 -9.66
N ALA A 108 0.00 -15.42 -10.66
CA ALA A 108 -1.07 -15.79 -11.59
C ALA A 108 -2.25 -16.45 -10.86
N SER A 109 -1.95 -17.44 -9.99
CA SER A 109 -2.96 -18.13 -9.20
C SER A 109 -3.73 -17.17 -8.28
N MET A 110 -3.00 -16.32 -7.56
CA MET A 110 -3.57 -15.37 -6.61
C MET A 110 -4.38 -14.23 -7.25
N ASN A 111 -4.12 -13.89 -8.51
CA ASN A 111 -4.85 -12.84 -9.22
C ASN A 111 -5.82 -13.41 -10.27
N GLY A 112 -6.05 -14.72 -10.31
CA GLY A 112 -7.04 -15.34 -11.20
C GLY A 112 -6.74 -15.09 -12.68
N VAL A 113 -5.48 -15.25 -13.06
CA VAL A 113 -5.02 -15.17 -14.46
C VAL A 113 -4.21 -16.40 -14.81
N VAL A 114 -4.02 -16.66 -16.10
CA VAL A 114 -3.12 -17.71 -16.57
C VAL A 114 -1.68 -17.23 -16.45
N GLY A 115 -0.81 -18.08 -15.93
CA GLY A 115 0.64 -17.86 -15.91
C GLY A 115 1.36 -19.05 -16.53
N ILE A 116 2.33 -18.77 -17.42
CA ILE A 116 3.20 -19.78 -18.02
C ILE A 116 4.64 -19.52 -17.57
N LYS A 117 5.21 -20.46 -16.82
CA LYS A 117 6.66 -20.53 -16.58
C LYS A 117 7.24 -21.58 -17.51
N PRO A 118 8.07 -21.21 -18.50
CA PRO A 118 8.66 -22.21 -19.39
C PRO A 118 9.88 -22.91 -18.76
N THR A 119 10.41 -23.90 -19.47
CA THR A 119 11.69 -24.53 -19.15
C THR A 119 12.78 -23.46 -19.11
N VAL A 120 13.70 -23.57 -18.15
CA VAL A 120 14.88 -22.70 -18.07
C VAL A 120 15.70 -22.87 -19.35
N GLY A 121 15.89 -21.76 -20.08
CA GLY A 121 16.55 -21.76 -21.39
C GLY A 121 15.59 -21.72 -22.58
N LEU A 122 14.26 -21.78 -22.40
CA LEU A 122 13.35 -21.56 -23.53
C LEU A 122 13.37 -20.09 -24.02
N THR A 123 13.41 -19.16 -23.05
CA THR A 123 13.45 -17.71 -23.23
C THR A 123 14.75 -17.13 -22.66
N SER A 124 15.39 -16.21 -23.36
CA SER A 124 16.65 -15.58 -22.92
C SER A 124 16.46 -14.68 -21.70
N ARG A 125 17.32 -14.82 -20.69
CA ARG A 125 17.42 -13.92 -19.53
C ARG A 125 18.33 -12.71 -19.75
N SER A 126 18.95 -12.55 -20.93
CA SER A 126 19.86 -11.44 -21.19
C SER A 126 19.15 -10.08 -21.08
N GLY A 127 19.73 -9.18 -20.27
CA GLY A 127 19.17 -7.85 -19.98
C GLY A 127 18.04 -7.87 -18.95
N VAL A 128 17.87 -8.95 -18.18
CA VAL A 128 16.97 -9.02 -17.02
C VAL A 128 17.82 -9.01 -15.75
N ILE A 129 17.38 -8.30 -14.70
CA ILE A 129 18.06 -8.32 -13.39
C ILE A 129 17.92 -9.76 -12.84
N PRO A 130 19.02 -10.51 -12.67
CA PRO A 130 18.97 -11.95 -12.41
C PRO A 130 18.99 -12.26 -10.91
N ILE A 131 18.59 -13.48 -10.57
CA ILE A 131 18.64 -14.09 -9.25
C ILE A 131 19.33 -15.45 -9.30
N SER A 132 18.86 -16.41 -10.11
CA SER A 132 19.53 -17.70 -10.26
C SER A 132 19.68 -18.12 -11.71
N GLU A 133 20.91 -18.44 -12.12
CA GLU A 133 21.16 -18.97 -13.46
C GLU A 133 20.52 -20.35 -13.68
N ASN A 134 20.21 -21.08 -12.61
CA ASN A 134 19.67 -22.43 -12.65
C ASN A 134 18.14 -22.47 -12.71
N MET A 135 17.47 -21.39 -12.31
CA MET A 135 16.02 -21.37 -12.11
C MET A 135 15.32 -20.21 -12.82
N ASP A 136 16.02 -19.09 -13.05
CA ASP A 136 15.41 -17.92 -13.69
C ASP A 136 14.93 -18.22 -15.11
N THR A 137 13.71 -17.78 -15.38
CA THR A 137 13.11 -17.77 -16.71
C THR A 137 12.10 -16.63 -16.86
N ILE A 138 11.75 -16.29 -18.11
CA ILE A 138 10.77 -15.26 -18.44
C ILE A 138 9.54 -15.95 -19.00
N GLY A 139 8.39 -15.61 -18.45
CA GLY A 139 7.12 -16.16 -18.87
C GLY A 139 6.08 -15.08 -19.10
N SER A 140 4.87 -15.53 -19.41
CA SER A 140 3.76 -14.69 -19.84
C SER A 140 2.55 -14.86 -18.93
N PHE A 141 1.78 -13.78 -18.82
CA PHE A 141 0.46 -13.77 -18.20
C PHE A 141 -0.59 -13.45 -19.25
N GLY A 142 -1.70 -14.19 -19.20
CA GLY A 142 -2.86 -13.97 -20.06
C GLY A 142 -4.15 -14.12 -19.27
N ARG A 143 -5.25 -13.60 -19.83
CA ARG A 143 -6.57 -13.90 -19.25
C ARG A 143 -7.05 -15.29 -19.59
N THR A 144 -6.54 -15.80 -20.71
CA THR A 144 -6.76 -17.15 -21.23
C THR A 144 -5.43 -17.84 -21.50
N VAL A 145 -5.45 -19.17 -21.64
CA VAL A 145 -4.28 -19.95 -22.10
C VAL A 145 -3.83 -19.46 -23.47
N ALA A 146 -4.78 -19.18 -24.38
CA ALA A 146 -4.46 -18.66 -25.70
C ALA A 146 -3.67 -17.34 -25.63
N ASP A 147 -4.13 -16.36 -24.83
CA ASP A 147 -3.43 -15.08 -24.66
C ASP A 147 -2.00 -15.31 -24.16
N ALA A 148 -1.84 -16.07 -23.08
CA ALA A 148 -0.54 -16.34 -22.48
C ALA A 148 0.42 -17.04 -23.48
N VAL A 149 -0.09 -17.96 -24.30
CA VAL A 149 0.67 -18.66 -25.34
C VAL A 149 1.12 -17.72 -26.46
N TYR A 150 0.27 -16.79 -26.91
CA TYR A 150 0.69 -15.77 -27.87
C TYR A 150 1.81 -14.89 -27.31
N GLY A 151 1.74 -14.53 -26.03
CA GLY A 151 2.82 -13.84 -25.34
C GLY A 151 4.12 -14.65 -25.31
N LEU A 152 4.04 -15.93 -24.93
CA LEU A 152 5.20 -16.82 -24.90
C LEU A 152 5.86 -16.92 -26.28
N ASN A 153 5.07 -17.19 -27.31
CA ASN A 153 5.54 -17.24 -28.70
C ASN A 153 6.32 -16.00 -29.13
N ALA A 154 5.93 -14.82 -28.64
CA ALA A 154 6.61 -13.57 -28.99
C ALA A 154 7.99 -13.41 -28.33
N ILE A 155 8.32 -14.19 -27.29
CA ILE A 155 9.56 -14.06 -26.51
C ILE A 155 10.47 -15.29 -26.55
N VAL A 156 10.01 -16.40 -27.12
CA VAL A 156 10.81 -17.62 -27.32
C VAL A 156 11.89 -17.36 -28.37
N GLY A 157 13.14 -17.66 -28.04
CA GLY A 157 14.26 -17.43 -28.96
C GLY A 157 15.60 -17.84 -28.37
N THR A 158 16.54 -18.17 -29.26
CA THR A 158 17.95 -18.35 -28.90
C THR A 158 18.64 -17.01 -28.78
N ASP A 159 19.54 -16.87 -27.81
CA ASP A 159 20.37 -15.68 -27.60
C ASP A 159 21.80 -16.11 -27.21
N GLU A 160 22.79 -15.66 -27.98
CA GLU A 160 24.20 -15.98 -27.73
C GLU A 160 24.71 -15.42 -26.38
N ARG A 161 24.02 -14.44 -25.82
CA ARG A 161 24.32 -13.86 -24.49
C ARG A 161 23.70 -14.64 -23.34
N ASP A 162 22.93 -15.69 -23.62
CA ASP A 162 22.40 -16.61 -22.64
C ASP A 162 22.57 -18.05 -23.14
N SER A 163 23.66 -18.68 -22.72
CA SER A 163 24.04 -20.03 -23.14
C SER A 163 22.97 -21.08 -22.84
N SER A 164 22.10 -20.84 -21.86
CA SER A 164 20.97 -21.72 -21.51
C SER A 164 20.02 -21.91 -22.69
N THR A 165 19.90 -20.89 -23.56
CA THR A 165 19.05 -20.93 -24.74
C THR A 165 19.66 -21.69 -25.92
N CYS A 166 20.94 -22.01 -25.85
CA CYS A 166 21.68 -22.74 -26.87
C CYS A 166 21.80 -24.24 -26.55
N SER A 167 21.03 -24.75 -25.56
CA SER A 167 21.05 -26.17 -25.20
C SER A 167 20.68 -27.05 -26.41
N PRO A 168 21.47 -28.10 -26.72
CA PRO A 168 21.13 -29.06 -27.78
C PRO A 168 19.82 -29.81 -27.52
N SER A 169 19.41 -29.94 -26.26
CA SER A 169 18.15 -30.60 -25.86
C SER A 169 16.93 -29.69 -25.96
N ARG A 170 17.10 -28.41 -26.29
CA ARG A 170 16.01 -27.44 -26.44
C ARG A 170 15.07 -27.89 -27.56
N ALA A 171 13.82 -28.19 -27.21
CA ALA A 171 12.79 -28.47 -28.21
C ALA A 171 12.54 -27.22 -29.06
N GLN A 172 12.58 -27.38 -30.38
CA GLN A 172 12.44 -26.30 -31.35
C GLN A 172 10.99 -26.14 -31.84
N THR A 173 10.01 -26.11 -30.91
CA THR A 173 8.63 -25.84 -31.31
C THR A 173 8.57 -24.42 -31.86
N VAL A 174 8.26 -24.30 -33.16
CA VAL A 174 8.32 -23.03 -33.89
C VAL A 174 7.15 -22.11 -33.50
N ASP A 175 6.03 -22.70 -33.08
CA ASP A 175 4.79 -21.99 -32.76
C ASP A 175 3.93 -22.82 -31.79
N TYR A 176 3.92 -22.42 -30.53
CA TYR A 176 3.17 -23.08 -29.46
C TYR A 176 1.65 -22.90 -29.54
N SER A 177 1.16 -21.93 -30.33
CA SER A 177 -0.29 -21.72 -30.51
C SER A 177 -0.96 -22.90 -31.22
N LYS A 178 -0.18 -23.69 -31.97
CA LYS A 178 -0.65 -24.93 -32.61
C LYS A 178 -0.99 -26.05 -31.63
N SER A 179 -0.52 -25.94 -30.39
CA SER A 179 -0.87 -26.88 -29.32
C SER A 179 -2.17 -26.53 -28.61
N LEU A 180 -2.76 -25.35 -28.87
CA LEU A 180 -4.05 -24.97 -28.31
C LEU A 180 -5.14 -25.91 -28.83
N THR A 181 -6.00 -26.36 -27.91
CA THR A 181 -7.07 -27.32 -28.20
C THR A 181 -8.28 -27.04 -27.31
N THR A 182 -9.28 -27.91 -27.39
CA THR A 182 -10.55 -27.82 -26.65
C THR A 182 -10.76 -29.05 -25.79
N ARG A 183 -11.77 -29.02 -24.92
CA ARG A 183 -12.12 -30.14 -24.03
C ARG A 183 -12.42 -31.46 -24.76
N ALA A 184 -12.65 -31.42 -26.08
CA ALA A 184 -12.91 -32.59 -26.91
C ALA A 184 -11.80 -33.65 -26.87
N ILE A 185 -10.56 -33.25 -26.54
CA ILE A 185 -9.41 -34.16 -26.49
C ILE A 185 -9.18 -34.81 -25.12
N LEU A 186 -10.01 -34.51 -24.12
CA LEU A 186 -9.83 -35.05 -22.76
C LEU A 186 -10.15 -36.55 -22.67
N LYS A 187 -10.86 -37.11 -23.66
CA LYS A 187 -11.18 -38.54 -23.71
C LYS A 187 -9.90 -39.37 -23.81
N GLY A 188 -9.67 -40.23 -22.81
CA GLY A 188 -8.50 -41.09 -22.68
C GLY A 188 -7.26 -40.39 -22.10
N ALA A 189 -7.36 -39.11 -21.71
CA ALA A 189 -6.27 -38.40 -21.05
C ALA A 189 -6.09 -38.93 -19.62
N ARG A 190 -4.84 -39.10 -19.17
CA ARG A 190 -4.51 -39.60 -17.83
C ARG A 190 -3.69 -38.59 -17.05
N PHE A 191 -4.23 -38.09 -15.96
CA PHE A 191 -3.58 -37.09 -15.13
C PHE A 191 -3.21 -37.63 -13.75
N GLY A 192 -1.98 -37.37 -13.32
CA GLY A 192 -1.51 -37.69 -11.97
C GLY A 192 -1.80 -36.54 -11.00
N LEU A 193 -2.31 -36.84 -9.81
CA LEU A 193 -2.56 -35.89 -8.73
C LEU A 193 -1.62 -36.20 -7.55
N PRO A 194 -0.47 -35.50 -7.42
CA PRO A 194 0.45 -35.67 -6.29
C PRO A 194 -0.26 -35.46 -4.96
N ASN A 195 -0.29 -36.49 -4.10
CA ASN A 195 -1.10 -36.49 -2.90
C ASN A 195 -0.33 -36.01 -1.66
N LYS A 196 0.73 -36.71 -1.30
CA LYS A 196 1.51 -36.50 -0.07
C LYS A 196 2.17 -35.13 -0.05
N ARG A 197 1.93 -34.37 1.03
CA ARG A 197 2.38 -32.98 1.22
C ARG A 197 1.95 -32.01 0.12
N CYS A 198 1.00 -32.42 -0.73
CA CYS A 198 0.48 -31.66 -1.86
C CYS A 198 -1.06 -31.59 -1.74
N TRP A 199 -1.79 -32.51 -2.40
CA TRP A 199 -3.26 -32.56 -2.32
C TRP A 199 -3.79 -32.70 -0.89
N ASP A 200 -3.12 -33.47 -0.04
CA ASP A 200 -3.51 -33.65 1.37
C ASP A 200 -3.51 -32.35 2.18
N GLN A 201 -2.68 -31.36 1.80
CA GLN A 201 -2.58 -30.03 2.42
C GLN A 201 -3.53 -28.99 1.81
N VAL A 202 -4.27 -29.32 0.75
CA VAL A 202 -5.21 -28.39 0.12
C VAL A 202 -6.40 -28.14 1.07
N PRO A 203 -6.79 -26.88 1.35
CA PRO A 203 -7.96 -26.58 2.17
C PRO A 203 -9.26 -27.15 1.57
N GLU A 204 -10.18 -27.60 2.42
CA GLU A 204 -11.40 -28.30 1.98
C GLU A 204 -12.27 -27.47 1.02
N ASP A 205 -12.44 -26.16 1.26
CA ASP A 205 -13.23 -25.29 0.39
C ASP A 205 -12.68 -25.23 -1.05
N ARG A 206 -11.35 -25.36 -1.21
CA ARG A 206 -10.71 -25.48 -2.52
C ARG A 206 -10.77 -26.88 -3.08
N LYS A 207 -10.64 -27.92 -2.24
CA LYS A 207 -10.83 -29.30 -2.68
C LYS A 207 -12.21 -29.49 -3.27
N GLU A 208 -13.25 -28.89 -2.70
CA GLU A 208 -14.62 -28.94 -3.24
C GLU A 208 -14.71 -28.40 -4.66
N VAL A 209 -14.09 -27.24 -4.92
CA VAL A 209 -14.08 -26.62 -6.26
C VAL A 209 -13.20 -27.40 -7.23
N ALA A 210 -11.98 -27.79 -6.84
CA ALA A 210 -11.09 -28.60 -7.68
C ALA A 210 -11.67 -29.98 -8.01
N SER A 211 -12.35 -30.61 -7.04
CA SER A 211 -13.01 -31.91 -7.25
C SER A 211 -14.12 -31.85 -8.29
N LYS A 212 -14.80 -30.72 -8.45
CA LYS A 212 -15.77 -30.51 -9.55
C LYS A 212 -15.08 -30.50 -10.91
N VAL A 213 -13.89 -29.88 -11.00
CA VAL A 213 -13.08 -29.90 -12.22
C VAL A 213 -12.60 -31.32 -12.52
N PHE A 214 -12.08 -32.03 -11.52
CA PHE A 214 -11.66 -33.43 -11.68
C PHE A 214 -12.81 -34.35 -12.08
N GLN A 215 -14.00 -34.12 -11.54
CA GLN A 215 -15.19 -34.85 -11.94
C GLN A 215 -15.58 -34.54 -13.39
N ALA A 216 -15.53 -33.27 -13.81
CA ALA A 216 -15.80 -32.89 -15.18
C ALA A 216 -14.76 -33.48 -16.17
N ILE A 217 -13.49 -33.63 -15.78
CA ILE A 217 -12.47 -34.33 -16.58
C ILE A 217 -12.87 -35.81 -16.75
N ARG A 218 -13.30 -36.46 -15.66
CA ARG A 218 -13.79 -37.85 -15.69
C ARG A 218 -15.03 -38.01 -16.55
N ASP A 219 -15.99 -37.10 -16.45
CA ASP A 219 -17.22 -37.10 -17.25
C ASP A 219 -16.92 -36.90 -18.75
N ALA A 220 -15.83 -36.18 -19.09
CA ALA A 220 -15.33 -36.05 -20.46
C ALA A 220 -14.53 -37.28 -20.96
N GLY A 221 -14.39 -38.31 -20.12
CA GLY A 221 -13.70 -39.56 -20.42
C GLY A 221 -12.20 -39.55 -20.16
N GLY A 222 -11.68 -38.58 -19.40
CA GLY A 222 -10.32 -38.58 -18.88
C GLY A 222 -10.22 -39.25 -17.51
N GLU A 223 -9.01 -39.36 -16.98
CA GLU A 223 -8.70 -39.96 -15.69
C GLU A 223 -7.89 -38.98 -14.85
N VAL A 224 -8.19 -38.91 -13.54
CA VAL A 224 -7.40 -38.18 -12.55
C VAL A 224 -7.12 -39.16 -11.42
N GLU A 225 -5.88 -39.62 -11.34
CA GLU A 225 -5.45 -40.68 -10.42
C GLU A 225 -4.48 -40.12 -9.38
N PRO A 226 -4.54 -40.57 -8.11
CA PRO A 226 -3.53 -40.18 -7.13
C PRO A 226 -2.15 -40.70 -7.53
N THR A 227 -1.13 -39.87 -7.36
CA THR A 227 0.28 -40.23 -7.43
C THR A 227 1.02 -39.53 -6.29
N ASP A 228 2.31 -39.76 -6.13
CA ASP A 228 3.14 -39.03 -5.16
C ASP A 228 4.45 -38.63 -5.82
N PHE A 229 5.03 -37.51 -5.40
CA PHE A 229 6.45 -37.27 -5.62
C PHE A 229 7.23 -38.19 -4.69
N PRO A 230 8.10 -39.10 -5.19
CA PRO A 230 8.87 -39.99 -4.32
C PRO A 230 9.73 -39.22 -3.30
N CYS A 231 10.23 -38.04 -3.68
CA CYS A 231 10.99 -37.15 -2.80
C CYS A 231 10.14 -36.41 -1.75
N ALA A 232 8.80 -36.51 -1.75
CA ALA A 232 7.93 -35.64 -0.95
C ALA A 232 8.32 -35.63 0.55
N GLU A 233 8.60 -36.81 1.13
CA GLU A 233 8.91 -36.88 2.56
C GLU A 233 10.27 -36.31 2.93
N GLU A 234 11.20 -36.32 1.99
CA GLU A 234 12.57 -35.88 2.21
C GLU A 234 12.75 -34.40 1.89
N HIS A 235 12.06 -33.90 0.85
CA HIS A 235 12.39 -32.63 0.21
C HIS A 235 11.30 -31.54 0.31
N ILE A 236 10.08 -31.89 0.72
CA ILE A 236 8.99 -30.92 0.94
C ILE A 236 8.78 -30.75 2.44
N PRO A 237 8.59 -29.56 3.02
CA PRO A 237 8.24 -29.41 4.43
C PRO A 237 7.00 -30.25 4.85
N PRO A 238 6.93 -30.79 6.09
CA PRO A 238 5.81 -31.62 6.53
C PRO A 238 4.42 -30.98 6.44
N ASP A 239 4.34 -29.66 6.55
CA ASP A 239 3.11 -28.89 6.41
C ASP A 239 2.79 -28.47 4.96
N GLY A 240 3.60 -28.95 4.01
CA GLY A 240 3.54 -28.63 2.58
C GLY A 240 3.73 -27.14 2.30
N SER A 241 4.47 -26.42 3.14
CA SER A 241 4.83 -25.02 2.88
C SER A 241 5.95 -24.92 1.85
N TRP A 242 6.02 -23.75 1.20
CA TRP A 242 7.17 -23.30 0.44
C TRP A 242 8.26 -22.84 1.40
N ASP A 243 9.50 -23.27 1.19
CA ASP A 243 10.66 -22.82 1.98
C ASP A 243 11.97 -23.01 1.20
N TRP A 244 12.71 -21.91 0.99
CA TRP A 244 14.03 -21.91 0.36
C TRP A 244 15.13 -22.55 1.20
N ASN A 245 14.98 -22.54 2.52
CA ASN A 245 15.97 -23.00 3.48
C ASN A 245 15.70 -24.42 3.98
N TYR A 246 14.71 -25.12 3.43
CA TYR A 246 14.38 -26.47 3.87
C TYR A 246 15.55 -27.44 3.67
N GLY A 247 15.80 -28.27 4.68
CA GLY A 247 16.93 -29.20 4.74
C GLY A 247 18.22 -28.57 5.25
N GLU A 248 19.31 -29.34 5.21
CA GLU A 248 20.64 -28.83 5.55
C GLU A 248 21.14 -27.82 4.49
N PRO A 249 22.13 -26.96 4.78
CA PRO A 249 22.67 -26.04 3.79
C PRO A 249 23.14 -26.69 2.47
N SER A 250 23.58 -27.96 2.50
CA SER A 250 23.93 -28.75 1.31
C SER A 250 22.73 -29.37 0.56
N GLN A 251 21.52 -29.07 1.00
CA GLN A 251 20.23 -29.51 0.45
C GLN A 251 19.30 -28.33 0.14
N SER A 252 19.57 -27.16 0.71
CA SER A 252 18.77 -25.95 0.58
C SER A 252 18.94 -25.26 -0.78
N GLU A 253 17.82 -24.84 -1.35
CA GLU A 253 17.75 -24.00 -2.55
C GLU A 253 18.43 -22.64 -2.33
N PHE A 254 18.25 -22.01 -1.17
CA PHE A 254 18.84 -20.70 -0.88
C PHE A 254 20.37 -20.70 -0.97
N THR A 255 21.02 -21.82 -0.63
CA THR A 255 22.47 -21.96 -0.77
C THR A 255 22.92 -21.83 -2.23
N VAL A 256 22.10 -22.29 -3.19
CA VAL A 256 22.33 -22.07 -4.61
C VAL A 256 22.00 -20.63 -4.99
N VAL A 257 20.81 -20.15 -4.60
CA VAL A 257 20.30 -18.82 -4.96
C VAL A 257 21.26 -17.72 -4.55
N LYS A 258 21.80 -17.74 -3.32
CA LYS A 258 22.61 -16.63 -2.83
C LYS A 258 23.95 -16.48 -3.56
N VAL A 259 24.52 -17.61 -4.00
CA VAL A 259 25.77 -17.64 -4.79
C VAL A 259 25.50 -17.18 -6.22
N ASP A 260 24.42 -17.67 -6.84
CA ASP A 260 24.05 -17.26 -8.19
C ASP A 260 23.68 -15.78 -8.25
N ALA A 261 22.90 -15.29 -7.27
CA ALA A 261 22.44 -13.91 -7.20
C ALA A 261 23.62 -12.94 -7.09
N TYR A 262 24.64 -13.28 -6.31
CA TYR A 262 25.84 -12.47 -6.21
C TYR A 262 26.50 -12.27 -7.57
N ASN A 263 26.74 -13.38 -8.29
CA ASN A 263 27.40 -13.36 -9.60
C ASN A 263 26.54 -12.69 -10.67
N GLY A 264 25.25 -13.00 -10.69
CA GLY A 264 24.29 -12.46 -11.65
C GLY A 264 24.09 -10.96 -11.48
N ILE A 265 23.82 -10.49 -10.25
CA ILE A 265 23.59 -9.07 -9.96
C ILE A 265 24.86 -8.28 -10.27
N LYS A 266 26.03 -8.75 -9.83
CA LYS A 266 27.32 -8.11 -10.14
C LYS A 266 27.55 -7.99 -11.65
N SER A 267 27.30 -9.06 -12.40
CA SER A 267 27.42 -9.06 -13.86
C SER A 267 26.49 -8.02 -14.50
N TYR A 268 25.20 -8.05 -14.15
CA TYR A 268 24.21 -7.11 -14.67
C TYR A 268 24.54 -5.65 -14.34
N LEU A 269 24.86 -5.35 -13.07
CA LEU A 269 25.15 -3.98 -12.62
C LEU A 269 26.43 -3.42 -13.26
N SER A 270 27.41 -4.28 -13.57
CA SER A 270 28.63 -3.86 -14.27
C SER A 270 28.38 -3.32 -15.68
N GLU A 271 27.27 -3.72 -16.32
CA GLU A 271 26.89 -3.23 -17.64
C GLU A 271 26.15 -1.88 -17.59
N LEU A 272 25.69 -1.44 -16.42
CA LEU A 272 24.93 -0.19 -16.28
C LEU A 272 25.84 1.04 -16.31
N SER A 273 25.31 2.13 -16.85
CA SER A 273 25.94 3.46 -16.81
C SER A 273 25.03 4.48 -16.13
N GLY A 274 25.56 5.65 -15.75
CA GLY A 274 24.77 6.69 -15.05
C GLY A 274 24.40 6.36 -13.60
N THR A 275 25.04 5.34 -13.01
CA THR A 275 24.86 4.92 -11.61
C THR A 275 26.17 4.42 -11.02
N ASP A 276 26.34 4.64 -9.72
CA ASP A 276 27.44 4.11 -8.92
C ASP A 276 27.16 2.69 -8.38
N MET A 277 25.94 2.17 -8.55
CA MET A 277 25.61 0.80 -8.18
C MET A 277 26.28 -0.19 -9.12
N LYS A 278 27.31 -0.90 -8.64
CA LYS A 278 28.07 -1.91 -9.39
C LYS A 278 28.06 -3.29 -8.76
N THR A 279 27.68 -3.38 -7.49
CA THR A 279 27.74 -4.61 -6.69
C THR A 279 26.53 -4.75 -5.78
N VAL A 280 26.37 -5.93 -5.19
CA VAL A 280 25.36 -6.16 -4.14
C VAL A 280 25.71 -5.33 -2.91
N GLU A 281 26.99 -5.19 -2.60
CA GLU A 281 27.51 -4.37 -1.51
C GLU A 281 27.13 -2.89 -1.65
N ASP A 282 27.19 -2.33 -2.87
CA ASP A 282 26.74 -0.95 -3.13
C ASP A 282 25.23 -0.81 -2.85
N THR A 283 24.45 -1.82 -3.20
CA THR A 283 22.99 -1.85 -2.94
C THR A 283 22.71 -1.92 -1.43
N ILE A 284 23.46 -2.75 -0.70
CA ILE A 284 23.36 -2.83 0.77
C ILE A 284 23.67 -1.48 1.41
N ALA A 285 24.79 -0.85 1.00
CA ALA A 285 25.22 0.44 1.52
C ALA A 285 24.25 1.57 1.19
N TYR A 286 23.65 1.54 -0.02
CA TYR A 286 22.59 2.47 -0.40
C TYR A 286 21.38 2.32 0.54
N ASN A 287 20.92 1.09 0.76
CA ASN A 287 19.78 0.83 1.64
C ASN A 287 20.08 1.29 3.07
N GLU A 288 21.27 1.02 3.61
CA GLU A 288 21.68 1.47 4.95
C GLU A 288 21.68 3.00 5.06
N SER A 289 22.13 3.70 4.03
CA SER A 289 22.13 5.16 3.97
C SER A 289 20.72 5.76 3.82
N ASN A 290 19.75 4.96 3.35
CA ASN A 290 18.38 5.39 3.05
C ASN A 290 17.35 4.55 3.83
N SER A 291 17.70 4.09 5.03
CA SER A 291 16.92 3.04 5.70
C SER A 291 15.48 3.41 6.01
N GLY A 292 15.18 4.71 6.20
CA GLY A 292 13.79 5.16 6.43
C GLY A 292 12.84 4.89 5.26
N THR A 293 13.34 4.91 4.02
CA THR A 293 12.54 4.60 2.81
C THR A 293 12.78 3.19 2.29
N GLU A 294 13.99 2.67 2.50
CA GLU A 294 14.38 1.37 1.99
C GLU A 294 14.08 0.25 2.99
N GLY A 295 14.30 0.41 4.30
CA GLY A 295 14.14 -0.64 5.30
C GLY A 295 15.34 -1.59 5.39
N ALA A 296 16.52 -1.06 5.72
CA ALA A 296 17.77 -1.82 5.74
C ALA A 296 17.96 -2.68 7.00
N HIS A 297 17.42 -2.26 8.14
CA HIS A 297 17.52 -3.00 9.39
C HIS A 297 16.15 -3.51 9.85
N PRO A 298 16.13 -4.60 10.66
CA PRO A 298 14.88 -5.09 11.23
C PRO A 298 14.12 -4.00 11.97
N GLY A 299 12.83 -3.87 11.65
CA GLY A 299 11.96 -2.86 12.26
C GLY A 299 11.98 -1.47 11.62
N ASP A 300 12.89 -1.19 10.69
CA ASP A 300 12.96 0.12 10.03
C ASP A 300 11.76 0.39 9.12
N HIS A 301 11.29 -0.66 8.43
CA HIS A 301 10.18 -0.54 7.48
C HIS A 301 9.25 -1.76 7.60
N PRO A 302 7.92 -1.58 7.74
CA PRO A 302 6.98 -2.68 7.96
C PRO A 302 6.91 -3.66 6.77
N ALA A 303 7.23 -3.19 5.56
CA ALA A 303 7.30 -4.06 4.39
C ALA A 303 8.55 -4.95 4.34
N PHE A 304 9.56 -4.69 5.18
CA PHE A 304 10.77 -5.50 5.31
C PHE A 304 11.08 -5.75 6.80
N PRO A 305 10.28 -6.56 7.52
CA PRO A 305 10.49 -6.80 8.95
C PRO A 305 11.89 -7.29 9.32
N ALA A 306 12.53 -8.08 8.45
CA ALA A 306 13.90 -8.57 8.63
C ALA A 306 14.98 -7.65 8.01
N GLY A 307 14.60 -6.49 7.46
CA GLY A 307 15.48 -5.60 6.73
C GLY A 307 15.94 -6.21 5.40
N GLN A 308 17.26 -6.30 5.19
CA GLN A 308 17.88 -6.86 3.98
C GLN A 308 18.86 -8.01 4.28
N ASP A 309 18.50 -8.89 5.20
CA ASP A 309 19.31 -10.04 5.63
C ASP A 309 19.75 -10.95 4.48
N ASN A 310 18.86 -11.27 3.54
CA ASN A 310 19.22 -12.08 2.39
C ASN A 310 20.24 -11.39 1.48
N LEU A 311 20.17 -10.07 1.25
CA LEU A 311 21.23 -9.35 0.52
C LEU A 311 22.58 -9.48 1.23
N ARG A 312 22.61 -9.46 2.56
CA ARG A 312 23.84 -9.65 3.35
C ARG A 312 24.39 -11.07 3.18
N GLU A 313 23.52 -12.08 3.16
CA GLU A 313 23.92 -13.46 2.86
C GLU A 313 24.44 -13.65 1.44
N ILE A 314 23.82 -12.99 0.46
CA ILE A 314 24.28 -12.94 -0.93
C ILE A 314 25.69 -12.34 -0.98
N ALA A 315 25.91 -11.18 -0.37
CA ALA A 315 27.22 -10.55 -0.31
C ALA A 315 28.27 -11.45 0.41
N ALA A 316 27.88 -12.10 1.51
CA ALA A 316 28.74 -13.00 2.26
C ALA A 316 29.19 -14.24 1.45
N SER A 317 28.38 -14.68 0.48
CA SER A 317 28.74 -15.79 -0.42
C SER A 317 29.92 -15.47 -1.33
N ARG A 318 30.14 -14.18 -1.64
CA ARG A 318 31.14 -13.68 -2.61
C ARG A 318 31.06 -14.36 -3.98
N GLY A 319 29.92 -14.98 -4.31
CA GLY A 319 29.73 -15.73 -5.55
C GLY A 319 30.54 -17.02 -5.65
N VAL A 320 31.08 -17.54 -4.54
CA VAL A 320 31.92 -18.74 -4.55
C VAL A 320 31.05 -19.99 -4.70
N LYS A 321 31.19 -20.67 -5.84
CA LYS A 321 30.57 -21.98 -6.11
C LYS A 321 31.41 -23.11 -5.47
N ASP A 322 31.38 -23.19 -4.15
CA ASP A 322 32.12 -24.20 -3.38
C ASP A 322 31.47 -25.60 -3.42
N ALA A 323 32.05 -26.55 -2.69
CA ALA A 323 31.51 -27.92 -2.61
C ALA A 323 30.09 -27.97 -2.06
N LYS A 324 29.73 -27.06 -1.15
CA LYS A 324 28.38 -27.00 -0.56
C LYS A 324 27.37 -26.51 -1.58
N TYR A 325 27.71 -25.48 -2.36
CA TYR A 325 26.90 -25.03 -3.50
C TYR A 325 26.66 -26.17 -4.49
N LEU A 326 27.71 -26.89 -4.89
CA LEU A 326 27.59 -27.99 -5.87
C LEU A 326 26.74 -29.15 -5.33
N GLN A 327 26.86 -29.46 -4.04
CA GLN A 327 26.02 -30.46 -3.38
C GLN A 327 24.56 -30.03 -3.33
N ALA A 328 24.28 -28.79 -2.91
CA ALA A 328 22.93 -28.24 -2.87
C ALA A 328 22.28 -28.23 -4.25
N LEU A 329 23.00 -27.76 -5.28
CA LEU A 329 22.52 -27.76 -6.67
C LEU A 329 22.19 -29.17 -7.17
N SER A 330 23.10 -30.12 -6.95
CA SER A 330 22.89 -31.52 -7.33
C SER A 330 21.69 -32.13 -6.59
N TYR A 331 21.55 -31.84 -5.29
CA TYR A 331 20.47 -32.33 -4.46
C TYR A 331 19.11 -31.81 -4.93
N ILE A 332 18.92 -30.48 -5.01
CA ILE A 332 17.63 -29.91 -5.41
C ILE A 332 17.22 -30.35 -6.81
N GLN A 333 18.18 -30.46 -7.75
CA GLN A 333 17.88 -30.91 -9.11
C GLN A 333 17.54 -32.39 -9.16
N THR A 334 18.21 -33.24 -8.39
CA THR A 334 17.91 -34.68 -8.35
C THR A 334 16.53 -34.94 -7.75
N LYS A 335 16.24 -34.28 -6.62
CA LYS A 335 14.95 -34.41 -5.90
C LYS A 335 13.79 -33.87 -6.70
N SER A 336 13.96 -32.75 -7.39
CA SER A 336 12.88 -32.18 -8.20
C SER A 336 12.70 -32.85 -9.57
N ARG A 337 13.76 -33.36 -10.20
CA ARG A 337 13.71 -34.03 -11.51
C ARG A 337 13.45 -35.53 -11.39
N SER A 338 14.52 -36.33 -11.37
CA SER A 338 14.46 -37.78 -11.51
C SER A 338 13.78 -38.50 -10.36
N GLU A 339 13.86 -37.95 -9.14
CA GLU A 339 13.19 -38.49 -7.95
C GLU A 339 11.89 -37.75 -7.60
N GLY A 340 11.53 -36.75 -8.38
CA GLY A 340 10.35 -35.91 -8.19
C GLY A 340 9.42 -36.02 -9.38
N ILE A 341 9.42 -34.99 -10.22
CA ILE A 341 8.45 -34.81 -11.33
C ILE A 341 8.52 -35.97 -12.32
N ASP A 342 9.72 -36.37 -12.76
CA ASP A 342 9.88 -37.42 -13.77
C ASP A 342 9.40 -38.78 -13.26
N ALA A 343 9.58 -39.05 -11.97
CA ALA A 343 9.12 -40.29 -11.35
C ALA A 343 7.61 -40.27 -11.12
N ALA A 344 7.05 -39.15 -10.66
CA ALA A 344 5.61 -38.99 -10.45
C ALA A 344 4.81 -39.13 -11.76
N LEU A 345 5.37 -38.70 -12.89
CA LEU A 345 4.77 -38.86 -14.23
C LEU A 345 4.70 -40.31 -14.70
N LYS A 346 5.55 -41.22 -14.21
CA LYS A 346 5.67 -42.58 -14.77
C LYS A 346 4.61 -43.59 -14.31
N CYS A 347 3.80 -43.26 -13.30
CA CYS A 347 2.78 -44.12 -12.68
C CYS A 347 3.31 -45.48 -12.16
N THR A 348 3.00 -45.84 -10.90
CA THR A 348 3.31 -47.18 -10.35
C THR A 348 2.07 -47.91 -9.83
N SER A 349 0.88 -47.33 -9.97
CA SER A 349 -0.37 -47.99 -9.58
C SER A 349 -0.92 -48.81 -10.74
N ASN A 350 -0.89 -50.13 -10.58
CA ASN A 350 -1.46 -51.16 -11.46
C ASN A 350 -0.65 -51.55 -12.71
N ASN A 351 0.50 -52.23 -12.54
CA ASN A 351 1.18 -53.17 -13.48
C ASN A 351 1.30 -52.88 -14.99
N ASP A 352 0.77 -51.78 -15.49
CA ASP A 352 0.87 -51.28 -16.85
C ASP A 352 1.80 -50.06 -16.78
N ASN A 353 2.89 -50.08 -17.53
CA ASN A 353 3.90 -49.01 -17.63
C ASN A 353 3.33 -47.73 -18.31
N ALA A 354 2.14 -47.28 -17.91
CA ALA A 354 1.41 -46.23 -18.58
C ALA A 354 1.67 -44.88 -17.88
N GLU A 355 2.42 -44.00 -18.54
CA GLU A 355 2.76 -42.65 -18.06
C GLU A 355 1.51 -41.73 -18.01
N PHE A 356 1.54 -40.76 -17.10
CA PHE A 356 0.57 -39.67 -17.05
C PHE A 356 0.90 -38.63 -18.14
N ASP A 357 -0.16 -38.09 -18.75
CA ASP A 357 -0.10 -37.01 -19.73
C ASP A 357 0.36 -35.67 -19.14
N ALA A 358 0.08 -35.45 -17.85
CA ALA A 358 0.59 -34.35 -17.03
C ALA A 358 0.28 -34.59 -15.54
N LEU A 359 0.97 -33.86 -14.66
CA LEU A 359 0.61 -33.76 -13.25
C LEU A 359 -0.31 -32.55 -13.02
N LEU A 360 -1.33 -32.74 -12.19
CA LEU A 360 -2.27 -31.70 -11.76
C LEU A 360 -2.03 -31.36 -10.30
N LEU A 361 -1.91 -30.07 -10.00
CA LEU A 361 -1.63 -29.54 -8.66
C LEU A 361 -2.63 -28.43 -8.33
N CYS A 362 -3.07 -28.36 -7.08
CA CYS A 362 -3.95 -27.29 -6.57
C CYS A 362 -3.32 -26.60 -5.34
N ASP A 363 -2.00 -26.44 -5.36
CA ASP A 363 -1.17 -26.16 -4.20
C ASP A 363 -0.92 -24.65 -4.00
N ARG A 364 -1.76 -23.96 -3.24
CA ARG A 364 -1.51 -22.54 -2.91
C ARG A 364 -0.28 -22.34 -2.01
N LYS A 365 0.08 -23.35 -1.20
CA LYS A 365 1.28 -23.29 -0.35
C LYS A 365 2.58 -23.46 -1.16
N GLY A 366 2.49 -23.84 -2.45
CA GLY A 366 3.60 -23.86 -3.40
C GLY A 366 4.56 -25.07 -3.44
N PRO A 367 4.40 -26.19 -2.71
CA PRO A 367 5.45 -27.23 -2.66
C PRO A 367 5.66 -27.95 -4.01
N GLY A 368 4.59 -28.23 -4.77
CA GLY A 368 4.71 -28.85 -6.11
C GLY A 368 5.21 -27.85 -7.16
N GLN A 369 4.80 -26.59 -7.03
CA GLN A 369 5.30 -25.48 -7.86
C GLN A 369 6.81 -25.25 -7.65
N GLN A 370 7.29 -25.34 -6.41
CA GLN A 370 8.70 -25.21 -6.05
C GLN A 370 9.56 -26.31 -6.71
N LEU A 371 9.05 -27.56 -6.80
CA LEU A 371 9.75 -28.59 -7.56
C LEU A 371 9.93 -28.20 -9.04
N ALA A 372 8.93 -27.57 -9.67
CA ALA A 372 9.05 -27.12 -11.07
C ALA A 372 10.17 -26.07 -11.23
N ALA A 373 10.27 -25.15 -10.27
CA ALA A 373 11.29 -24.12 -10.23
C ALA A 373 12.70 -24.73 -10.09
N GLN A 374 12.92 -25.54 -9.06
CA GLN A 374 14.20 -26.21 -8.78
C GLN A 374 14.65 -27.13 -9.92
N ALA A 375 13.71 -27.81 -10.58
CA ALA A 375 13.99 -28.65 -11.74
C ALA A 375 14.37 -27.81 -12.98
N GLY A 376 13.93 -26.56 -13.04
CA GLY A 376 13.95 -25.74 -14.25
C GLY A 376 12.93 -26.19 -15.29
N TYR A 377 11.87 -26.88 -14.87
CA TYR A 377 10.85 -27.50 -15.73
C TYR A 377 9.65 -26.57 -15.98
N PRO A 378 8.85 -26.78 -17.04
CA PRO A 378 7.74 -25.91 -17.35
C PRO A 378 6.52 -26.22 -16.48
N ILE A 379 5.72 -25.19 -16.21
CA ILE A 379 4.47 -25.28 -15.45
C ILE A 379 3.52 -24.18 -15.93
N ILE A 380 2.23 -24.51 -16.02
CA ILE A 380 1.15 -23.58 -16.40
C ILE A 380 0.09 -23.61 -15.32
N CYS A 381 -0.37 -22.46 -14.85
CA CYS A 381 -1.54 -22.39 -13.97
C CYS A 381 -2.74 -21.78 -14.68
N ILE A 382 -3.91 -22.37 -14.46
CA ILE A 382 -5.19 -21.94 -15.01
C ILE A 382 -6.20 -21.66 -13.87
N PRO A 383 -6.89 -20.51 -13.88
CA PRO A 383 -7.91 -20.22 -12.86
C PRO A 383 -9.06 -21.21 -12.94
N ILE A 384 -9.47 -21.77 -11.80
CA ILE A 384 -10.57 -22.75 -11.74
C ILE A 384 -11.76 -22.30 -10.89
N GLY A 385 -11.61 -21.23 -10.11
CA GLY A 385 -12.67 -20.67 -9.29
C GLY A 385 -12.15 -19.72 -8.23
N VAL A 386 -13.00 -19.43 -7.24
CA VAL A 386 -12.68 -18.67 -6.03
C VAL A 386 -12.89 -19.53 -4.80
N ASP A 387 -12.11 -19.25 -3.75
CA ASP A 387 -12.30 -19.85 -2.43
C ASP A 387 -13.45 -19.17 -1.66
N SER A 388 -13.73 -19.65 -0.45
CA SER A 388 -14.81 -19.13 0.40
C SER A 388 -14.67 -17.63 0.75
N ALA A 389 -13.47 -17.07 0.68
CA ALA A 389 -13.22 -15.64 0.87
C ALA A 389 -13.44 -14.81 -0.42
N GLY A 390 -13.67 -15.46 -1.55
CA GLY A 390 -13.78 -14.84 -2.87
C GLY A 390 -12.43 -14.52 -3.51
N LEU A 391 -11.34 -15.15 -3.05
CA LEU A 391 -10.03 -15.04 -3.69
C LEU A 391 -9.88 -16.12 -4.76
N PRO A 392 -9.36 -15.79 -5.95
CA PRO A 392 -9.14 -16.78 -6.98
C PRO A 392 -8.02 -17.75 -6.58
N PHE A 393 -8.08 -18.94 -7.16
CA PHE A 393 -6.98 -19.91 -7.12
C PHE A 393 -7.02 -20.76 -8.39
N SER A 394 -5.92 -21.45 -8.66
CA SER A 394 -5.69 -22.14 -9.92
C SER A 394 -5.39 -23.61 -9.77
N LEU A 395 -5.60 -24.33 -10.88
CA LEU A 395 -5.01 -25.64 -11.12
C LEU A 395 -3.70 -25.44 -11.88
N SER A 396 -2.60 -25.95 -11.35
CA SER A 396 -1.29 -25.95 -11.99
C SER A 396 -1.06 -27.29 -12.69
N ILE A 397 -0.46 -27.23 -13.88
CA ILE A 397 -0.19 -28.36 -14.75
C ILE A 397 1.30 -28.42 -15.00
N GLN A 398 1.93 -29.53 -14.63
CA GLN A 398 3.38 -29.68 -14.59
C GLN A 398 3.84 -30.87 -15.43
N HIS A 399 5.01 -30.73 -16.05
CA HIS A 399 5.62 -31.76 -16.89
C HIS A 399 7.16 -31.66 -16.83
N THR A 400 7.87 -32.64 -17.39
CA THR A 400 9.33 -32.60 -17.59
C THR A 400 9.78 -31.47 -18.54
N ALA A 401 11.09 -31.20 -18.60
CA ALA A 401 11.68 -30.18 -19.48
C ALA A 401 11.24 -30.30 -20.95
N TRP A 402 11.06 -29.14 -21.59
CA TRP A 402 10.79 -28.99 -23.02
C TRP A 402 9.43 -29.54 -23.49
N LYS A 403 8.46 -29.60 -22.57
CA LYS A 403 7.11 -30.13 -22.80
C LYS A 403 6.05 -29.03 -22.70
N GLU A 404 6.41 -27.80 -23.03
CA GLU A 404 5.46 -26.68 -23.07
C GLU A 404 4.31 -26.94 -24.05
N ASP A 405 4.56 -27.60 -25.17
CA ASP A 405 3.53 -27.98 -26.15
C ASP A 405 2.48 -28.94 -25.55
N VAL A 406 2.94 -29.95 -24.80
CA VAL A 406 2.08 -30.90 -24.07
C VAL A 406 1.30 -30.17 -22.97
N LEU A 407 1.97 -29.31 -22.20
CA LEU A 407 1.31 -28.52 -21.16
C LEU A 407 0.25 -27.58 -21.73
N ILE A 408 0.53 -26.90 -22.83
CA ILE A 408 -0.42 -25.99 -23.50
C ILE A 408 -1.63 -26.75 -24.01
N LYS A 409 -1.41 -27.94 -24.60
CA LYS A 409 -2.48 -28.85 -25.03
C LYS A 409 -3.42 -29.15 -23.87
N TRP A 410 -2.90 -29.59 -22.73
CA TRP A 410 -3.76 -29.95 -21.61
C TRP A 410 -4.34 -28.75 -20.88
N ALA A 411 -3.60 -27.66 -20.73
CA ALA A 411 -4.08 -26.43 -20.11
C ALA A 411 -5.26 -25.83 -20.88
N SER A 412 -5.17 -25.73 -22.22
CA SER A 412 -6.26 -25.19 -23.03
C SER A 412 -7.48 -26.10 -23.07
N ALA A 413 -7.29 -27.44 -23.08
CA ALA A 413 -8.39 -28.39 -22.96
C ALA A 413 -9.14 -28.26 -21.63
N ILE A 414 -8.40 -28.15 -20.52
CA ILE A 414 -8.98 -28.03 -19.17
C ILE A 414 -9.60 -26.63 -18.98
N GLU A 415 -8.99 -25.56 -19.50
CA GLU A 415 -9.58 -24.21 -19.47
C GLU A 415 -10.94 -24.18 -20.19
N ASP A 416 -11.03 -24.75 -21.40
CA ASP A 416 -12.29 -24.85 -22.14
C ASP A 416 -13.35 -25.71 -21.39
N LEU A 417 -12.91 -26.77 -20.71
CA LEU A 417 -13.79 -27.55 -19.84
C LEU A 417 -14.29 -26.73 -18.66
N VAL A 418 -13.41 -26.03 -17.94
CA VAL A 418 -13.75 -25.17 -16.81
C VAL A 418 -14.74 -24.09 -17.22
N HIS A 419 -14.53 -23.45 -18.38
CA HIS A 419 -15.47 -22.47 -18.91
C HIS A 419 -16.85 -23.06 -19.20
N SER A 420 -16.92 -24.34 -19.59
CA SER A 420 -18.20 -25.01 -19.84
C SER A 420 -19.01 -25.31 -18.58
N ILE A 421 -18.36 -25.47 -17.43
CA ILE A 421 -19.01 -25.81 -16.15
C ILE A 421 -19.22 -24.58 -15.24
N ASN A 422 -18.29 -23.63 -15.26
CA ASN A 422 -18.28 -22.47 -14.35
C ASN A 422 -18.60 -21.15 -15.07
N GLY A 423 -18.72 -21.16 -16.40
CA GLY A 423 -18.80 -19.94 -17.20
C GLY A 423 -17.46 -19.23 -17.32
N TRP A 424 -17.49 -17.97 -17.75
CA TRP A 424 -16.27 -17.17 -17.83
C TRP A 424 -15.66 -16.96 -16.43
N ARG A 425 -14.35 -16.75 -16.39
CA ARG A 425 -13.60 -16.55 -15.14
C ARG A 425 -14.26 -15.50 -14.23
N PRO A 426 -14.13 -15.66 -12.89
CA PRO A 426 -14.56 -14.64 -11.93
C PRO A 426 -14.00 -13.26 -12.29
N THR A 427 -14.81 -12.21 -12.17
CA THR A 427 -14.36 -10.83 -12.38
C THR A 427 -13.77 -10.26 -11.09
N PRO A 428 -12.69 -9.46 -11.16
CA PRO A 428 -12.18 -8.73 -9.99
C PRO A 428 -13.30 -7.99 -9.25
N THR A 429 -13.41 -8.23 -7.94
CA THR A 429 -14.47 -7.64 -7.11
C THR A 429 -14.07 -6.35 -6.40
N TYR A 430 -12.77 -6.01 -6.41
CA TYR A 430 -12.21 -4.82 -5.75
C TYR A 430 -12.72 -4.60 -4.32
N LYS A 431 -12.93 -5.70 -3.58
CA LYS A 431 -13.38 -5.63 -2.19
C LYS A 431 -12.36 -4.85 -1.36
N ASN A 432 -12.83 -4.23 -0.29
CA ASN A 432 -11.99 -3.46 0.62
C ASN A 432 -11.23 -2.32 -0.09
N LEU A 433 -11.89 -1.64 -1.04
CA LEU A 433 -11.36 -0.46 -1.75
C LEU A 433 -10.90 0.68 -0.83
N ILE A 434 -11.41 0.71 0.42
CA ILE A 434 -11.04 1.67 1.46
C ILE A 434 -9.66 1.34 2.08
N VAL A 435 -9.00 0.24 1.68
CA VAL A 435 -7.63 -0.07 2.11
C VAL A 435 -6.64 0.78 1.29
N GLY A 436 -6.64 2.08 1.51
CA GLY A 436 -5.51 2.95 1.18
C GLY A 436 -4.31 2.57 2.04
N ASN A 437 -3.17 2.27 1.41
CA ASN A 437 -1.84 2.02 2.01
C ASN A 437 -1.67 1.14 3.26
N ARG A 438 -2.66 0.37 3.73
CA ARG A 438 -2.39 -0.70 4.70
C ARG A 438 -1.67 -1.86 4.01
N VAL A 439 -0.46 -2.15 4.44
CA VAL A 439 0.22 -3.43 4.21
C VAL A 439 -0.49 -4.44 5.12
N ILE A 440 -1.19 -5.41 4.53
CA ILE A 440 -1.76 -6.52 5.30
C ILE A 440 -0.75 -7.65 5.30
N TYR A 441 -0.05 -7.79 6.42
CA TYR A 441 0.77 -8.97 6.70
C TYR A 441 -0.17 -10.09 7.19
N ARG A 442 -0.37 -11.13 6.38
CA ARG A 442 -0.81 -12.44 6.87
C ARG A 442 0.43 -13.35 6.91
N SER A 443 1.08 -13.46 8.07
CA SER A 443 1.87 -14.65 8.36
C SER A 443 0.98 -15.67 9.06
N ASN A 444 0.79 -16.82 8.43
CA ASN A 444 0.64 -18.04 9.21
C ASN A 444 1.97 -18.23 9.93
N LEU A 445 2.00 -18.03 11.24
CA LEU A 445 2.80 -18.75 12.24
C LEU A 445 2.53 -18.10 13.59
N SER A 446 2.19 -18.95 14.55
CA SER A 446 1.75 -18.67 15.90
C SER A 446 2.72 -17.80 16.70
N ASN A 447 2.28 -16.60 17.09
CA ASN A 447 2.40 -15.98 18.43
C ASN A 447 2.18 -14.47 18.33
N THR A 448 0.98 -14.03 18.73
CA THR A 448 0.55 -12.63 18.79
C THR A 448 1.25 -11.86 19.91
N GLN A 449 2.16 -10.95 19.54
CA GLN A 449 2.26 -9.64 20.17
C GLN A 449 2.26 -8.58 19.06
N PHE A 450 1.20 -7.77 19.04
CA PHE A 450 1.00 -6.68 18.09
C PHE A 450 1.99 -5.55 18.39
N PHE A 451 2.95 -5.28 17.49
CA PHE A 451 3.76 -4.07 17.54
C PHE A 451 3.17 -3.03 16.58
N SER A 452 2.39 -2.11 17.14
CA SER A 452 2.05 -0.85 16.46
C SER A 452 3.33 -0.01 16.40
N THR A 453 3.76 0.44 15.22
CA THR A 453 4.79 1.49 15.11
C THR A 453 4.17 2.80 15.60
N ALA A 454 4.27 3.06 16.90
CA ALA A 454 3.72 4.23 17.53
C ALA A 454 4.34 5.51 16.95
N ALA A 455 3.50 6.51 16.66
CA ALA A 455 3.93 7.90 16.58
C ALA A 455 4.90 8.19 17.73
N LYS A 456 6.00 8.89 17.49
CA LYS A 456 6.91 9.30 18.58
C LYS A 456 6.05 9.99 19.64
N PRO A 457 5.90 9.42 20.85
CA PRO A 457 4.90 9.90 21.78
C PRO A 457 5.22 11.34 22.14
N SER A 458 4.25 12.23 21.97
CA SER A 458 4.29 13.58 22.52
C SER A 458 4.63 13.52 24.01
N LYS A 459 5.35 14.52 24.52
CA LYS A 459 5.61 14.64 25.96
C LYS A 459 4.33 14.72 26.81
N TYR A 460 3.19 14.98 26.16
CA TYR A 460 1.86 15.02 26.77
C TYR A 460 1.09 13.70 26.70
N SER A 461 1.61 12.69 25.99
CA SER A 461 0.88 11.45 25.70
C SER A 461 0.50 10.67 26.96
N GLU A 462 1.38 10.66 27.97
CA GLU A 462 1.11 9.92 29.22
C GLU A 462 -0.12 10.46 29.95
N ALA A 463 -0.30 11.79 29.97
CA ALA A 463 -1.42 12.42 30.65
C ALA A 463 -2.78 12.10 29.99
N HIS A 464 -2.78 11.73 28.71
CA HIS A 464 -3.99 11.42 27.94
C HIS A 464 -4.35 9.92 27.95
N LYS A 465 -3.55 9.05 28.57
CA LYS A 465 -3.92 7.63 28.70
C LYS A 465 -5.18 7.48 29.56
N LEU A 466 -6.10 6.61 29.13
CA LEU A 466 -7.37 6.31 29.84
C LEU A 466 -7.20 6.08 31.36
N ALA A 467 -6.13 5.39 31.77
CA ALA A 467 -5.84 5.12 33.18
C ALA A 467 -5.57 6.37 34.03
N ASN A 468 -5.16 7.47 33.39
CA ASN A 468 -4.74 8.72 34.02
C ASN A 468 -5.83 9.82 33.98
N LEU A 469 -6.90 9.60 33.22
CA LEU A 469 -8.00 10.55 33.09
C LEU A 469 -8.77 10.68 34.40
N ARG A 470 -8.90 11.91 34.91
CA ARG A 470 -9.64 12.24 36.14
C ARG A 470 -10.59 13.43 35.95
N GLY A 471 -10.81 13.83 34.70
CA GLY A 471 -11.70 14.92 34.33
C GLY A 471 -11.02 16.29 34.26
N PRO A 472 -11.81 17.37 34.24
CA PRO A 472 -11.30 18.72 34.18
C PRO A 472 -10.30 19.02 35.31
N GLY A 473 -9.10 19.51 34.93
CA GLY A 473 -8.05 19.90 35.88
C GLY A 473 -7.07 18.78 36.28
N ASP A 474 -7.16 17.61 35.65
CA ASP A 474 -6.18 16.54 35.78
C ASP A 474 -4.82 16.86 35.11
N ALA A 475 -3.95 15.86 34.97
CA ALA A 475 -2.58 16.03 34.47
C ALA A 475 -2.50 16.44 32.99
N ARG A 476 -3.60 16.44 32.23
CA ARG A 476 -3.59 16.90 30.83
C ARG A 476 -3.26 18.39 30.77
N PRO A 477 -2.40 18.82 29.83
CA PRO A 477 -1.89 20.19 29.79
C PRO A 477 -3.01 21.19 29.49
N THR A 478 -2.90 22.38 30.08
CA THR A 478 -3.68 23.54 29.66
C THR A 478 -2.95 24.28 28.53
N ALA A 479 -3.67 25.11 27.78
CA ALA A 479 -3.07 26.01 26.79
C ALA A 479 -1.93 26.87 27.36
N LEU A 480 -2.08 27.37 28.60
CA LEU A 480 -1.02 28.14 29.27
C LEU A 480 0.20 27.25 29.59
N GLN A 481 -0.03 26.00 29.98
CA GLN A 481 1.06 25.05 30.20
C GLN A 481 1.85 24.77 28.92
N ILE A 482 1.18 24.70 27.75
CA ILE A 482 1.88 24.59 26.45
C ILE A 482 2.84 25.76 26.22
N ILE A 483 2.42 27.00 26.50
CA ILE A 483 3.25 28.20 26.38
C ILE A 483 4.46 28.13 27.31
N LYS A 484 4.23 27.72 28.56
CA LYS A 484 5.28 27.56 29.57
C LYS A 484 6.29 26.48 29.17
N ASP A 485 5.83 25.31 28.76
CA ASP A 485 6.67 24.16 28.39
C ASP A 485 7.49 24.39 27.12
N ASN A 486 7.03 25.27 26.23
CA ASN A 486 7.78 25.71 25.06
C ASN A 486 8.69 26.92 25.36
N GLY A 487 8.65 27.42 26.60
CA GLY A 487 9.46 28.54 27.07
C GLY A 487 9.11 29.86 26.38
N LEU A 488 7.82 30.07 26.05
CA LEU A 488 7.32 31.19 25.24
C LEU A 488 6.67 32.31 26.07
N GLU A 489 6.58 32.17 27.40
CA GLU A 489 5.99 33.18 28.29
C GLU A 489 6.65 34.55 28.11
N GLY A 490 5.86 35.53 27.69
CA GLY A 490 6.33 36.90 27.44
C GLY A 490 7.33 37.06 26.28
N LYS A 491 7.53 36.03 25.43
CA LYS A 491 8.48 36.08 24.30
C LYS A 491 7.85 36.28 22.93
N MET A 492 6.52 36.27 22.84
CA MET A 492 5.78 36.41 21.58
C MET A 492 5.25 37.82 21.37
N THR A 493 5.88 38.83 21.98
CA THR A 493 5.41 40.23 21.93
C THR A 493 5.52 40.87 20.54
N ASP A 494 6.34 40.30 19.65
CA ASP A 494 6.47 40.73 18.26
C ASP A 494 5.57 39.92 17.31
N LYS A 495 4.83 38.93 17.80
CA LYS A 495 3.99 38.04 16.98
C LYS A 495 2.53 38.48 17.02
N VAL A 496 1.83 38.32 15.91
CA VAL A 496 0.41 38.65 15.79
C VAL A 496 -0.40 37.38 15.53
N PHE A 497 -1.48 37.20 16.28
CA PHE A 497 -2.35 36.03 16.22
C PHE A 497 -3.79 36.48 15.96
N ILE A 498 -4.53 35.73 15.15
CA ILE A 498 -5.99 35.82 15.06
C ILE A 498 -6.56 34.49 15.54
N VAL A 499 -7.54 34.54 16.44
CA VAL A 499 -8.29 33.37 16.92
C VAL A 499 -9.77 33.64 16.72
N THR A 500 -10.44 32.85 15.87
CA THR A 500 -11.88 32.99 15.66
C THR A 500 -12.67 32.36 16.82
N GLY A 501 -13.84 32.91 17.15
CA GLY A 501 -14.65 32.41 18.27
C GLY A 501 -14.10 32.78 19.66
N ALA A 502 -13.24 33.80 19.74
CA ALA A 502 -12.64 34.31 20.98
C ALA A 502 -13.61 34.77 22.09
N PRO A 503 -14.92 35.06 21.87
CA PRO A 503 -15.82 35.41 22.96
C PRO A 503 -16.34 34.24 23.80
N ALA A 504 -16.10 32.97 23.42
CA ALA A 504 -16.64 31.82 24.14
C ALA A 504 -15.77 30.55 24.07
N GLY A 505 -15.88 29.69 25.09
CA GLY A 505 -15.29 28.35 25.11
C GLY A 505 -13.76 28.34 24.97
N ILE A 506 -13.25 27.36 24.24
CA ILE A 506 -11.80 27.13 24.07
C ILE A 506 -11.08 28.25 23.28
N GLY A 507 -11.81 29.08 22.51
CA GLY A 507 -11.24 30.21 21.78
C GLY A 507 -10.71 31.31 22.71
N VAL A 508 -11.42 31.54 23.82
CA VAL A 508 -10.99 32.48 24.88
C VAL A 508 -9.66 32.02 25.48
N GLU A 509 -9.56 30.74 25.82
CA GLU A 509 -8.38 30.19 26.51
C GLU A 509 -7.17 30.05 25.58
N ALA A 510 -7.39 29.75 24.30
CA ALA A 510 -6.33 29.81 23.29
C ALA A 510 -5.79 31.23 23.14
N GLY A 511 -6.67 32.23 23.01
CA GLY A 511 -6.28 33.64 22.97
C GLY A 511 -5.54 34.06 24.24
N ARG A 512 -6.04 33.69 25.42
CA ARG A 512 -5.43 34.02 26.71
C ARG A 512 -4.02 33.47 26.83
N ALA A 513 -3.80 32.22 26.45
CA ALA A 513 -2.48 31.60 26.47
C ALA A 513 -1.52 32.30 25.50
N LEU A 514 -1.94 32.55 24.25
CA LEU A 514 -1.11 33.24 23.26
C LEU A 514 -0.76 34.69 23.68
N ALA A 515 -1.61 35.31 24.50
CA ALA A 515 -1.38 36.63 25.08
C ALA A 515 -0.66 36.61 26.46
N ALA A 516 -0.21 35.48 26.99
CA ALA A 516 0.35 35.41 28.35
C ALA A 516 1.62 36.26 28.56
N LYS A 517 1.82 36.80 29.78
CA LYS A 517 3.10 37.42 30.24
C LYS A 517 3.83 36.46 31.17
N LYS A 518 5.09 36.78 31.47
CA LYS A 518 5.87 36.09 32.49
C LYS A 518 5.36 36.48 33.90
N GLY A 519 5.01 35.49 34.74
CA GLY A 519 4.58 35.68 36.14
C GLY A 519 3.07 35.54 36.37
N GLU A 520 2.68 35.16 37.60
CA GLU A 520 1.29 34.78 37.98
C GLU A 520 0.24 35.91 37.88
N GLU A 521 0.66 37.18 37.85
CA GLU A 521 -0.26 38.33 37.80
C GLU A 521 -0.88 38.59 36.41
N ALA A 522 -0.43 37.86 35.37
CA ALA A 522 -0.79 38.09 33.97
C ALA A 522 -2.22 37.64 33.56
N CYS A 523 -2.99 37.01 34.45
CA CYS A 523 -4.26 36.35 34.11
C CYS A 523 -5.54 37.09 34.54
N LYS A 524 -5.47 38.29 35.13
CA LYS A 524 -6.63 38.95 35.75
C LYS A 524 -7.55 39.73 34.78
N SER A 525 -7.10 40.03 33.55
CA SER A 525 -7.93 40.64 32.51
C SER A 525 -7.41 40.26 31.12
N PHE A 526 -8.03 39.28 30.46
CA PHE A 526 -7.63 38.85 29.11
C PHE A 526 -7.78 39.98 28.06
N LEU A 527 -8.70 40.92 28.27
CA LEU A 527 -8.98 42.05 27.37
C LEU A 527 -8.19 43.30 27.78
N GLU A 528 -6.87 43.22 27.88
CA GLU A 528 -6.03 44.41 28.01
C GLU A 528 -6.03 45.20 26.67
N PRO A 529 -6.50 46.47 26.65
CA PRO A 529 -6.48 47.30 25.44
C PRO A 529 -5.07 47.44 24.86
N GLY A 530 -4.93 47.27 23.54
CA GLY A 530 -3.65 47.35 22.82
C GLY A 530 -2.84 46.05 22.79
N ARG A 531 -3.34 44.95 23.40
CA ARG A 531 -2.71 43.64 23.34
C ARG A 531 -3.63 42.53 22.86
N VAL A 532 -4.90 42.58 23.25
CA VAL A 532 -5.96 41.76 22.69
C VAL A 532 -7.04 42.69 22.18
N GLU A 533 -7.34 42.60 20.89
CA GLU A 533 -8.40 43.37 20.26
C GLU A 533 -9.49 42.44 19.74
N LEU A 534 -10.74 42.83 19.94
CA LEU A 534 -11.88 42.12 19.38
C LEU A 534 -12.16 42.68 17.98
N LEU A 535 -12.27 41.78 17.02
CA LEU A 535 -12.77 42.08 15.68
C LEU A 535 -14.15 41.45 15.55
N GLU A 536 -15.11 42.24 15.13
CA GLU A 536 -16.45 41.74 14.84
C GLU A 536 -16.41 40.93 13.54
N MET A 537 -16.84 39.67 13.62
CA MET A 537 -16.91 38.77 12.49
C MET A 537 -18.04 37.76 12.73
N ASP A 538 -19.07 37.81 11.89
CA ASP A 538 -20.10 36.80 11.81
C ASP A 538 -19.73 35.77 10.73
N ASN A 539 -19.38 34.56 11.15
CA ASN A 539 -19.06 33.46 10.24
C ASN A 539 -20.24 33.05 9.33
N ASN A 540 -21.46 33.53 9.60
CA ASN A 540 -22.63 33.29 8.77
C ASN A 540 -22.75 34.23 7.56
N SER A 541 -21.83 35.20 7.41
CA SER A 541 -21.82 36.19 6.34
C SER A 541 -20.41 36.39 5.79
N LEU A 542 -20.19 36.06 4.52
CA LEU A 542 -18.91 36.29 3.86
C LEU A 542 -18.56 37.79 3.77
N ASP A 543 -19.56 38.67 3.65
CA ASP A 543 -19.36 40.13 3.75
C ASP A 543 -18.80 40.55 5.12
N SER A 544 -19.29 39.94 6.21
CA SER A 544 -18.75 40.18 7.55
C SER A 544 -17.29 39.72 7.67
N VAL A 545 -16.95 38.58 7.05
CA VAL A 545 -15.55 38.10 6.97
C VAL A 545 -14.65 39.09 6.22
N CYS A 546 -15.10 39.61 5.08
CA CYS A 546 -14.39 40.67 4.35
C CYS A 546 -14.19 41.92 5.22
N GLY A 547 -15.23 42.35 5.94
CA GLY A 547 -15.17 43.46 6.88
C GLY A 547 -14.14 43.26 7.99
N ALA A 548 -14.12 42.07 8.60
CA ALA A 548 -13.16 41.71 9.64
C ALA A 548 -11.71 41.69 9.14
N ALA A 549 -11.46 41.10 7.97
CA ALA A 549 -10.13 41.07 7.34
C ALA A 549 -9.65 42.49 7.02
N LYS A 550 -10.52 43.35 6.45
CA LYS A 550 -10.21 44.76 6.18
C LYS A 550 -9.92 45.53 7.46
N ALA A 551 -10.73 45.33 8.51
CA ALA A 551 -10.52 45.96 9.80
C ALA A 551 -9.18 45.55 10.42
N PHE A 552 -8.81 44.27 10.34
CA PHE A 552 -7.51 43.78 10.76
C PHE A 552 -6.35 44.42 9.97
N LEU A 553 -6.41 44.37 8.64
CA LEU A 553 -5.36 44.90 7.76
C LEU A 553 -5.18 46.42 7.88
N SER A 554 -6.23 47.15 8.30
CA SER A 554 -6.11 48.58 8.62
C SER A 554 -5.29 48.87 9.89
N LYS A 555 -5.10 47.86 10.75
CA LYS A 555 -4.42 47.97 12.05
C LYS A 555 -3.05 47.29 12.07
N SER A 556 -2.88 46.19 11.33
CA SER A 556 -1.65 45.42 11.30
C SER A 556 -1.30 44.97 9.89
N ASN A 557 -0.02 45.08 9.55
CA ASN A 557 0.57 44.47 8.35
C ASN A 557 1.31 43.15 8.66
N LYS A 558 1.15 42.62 9.87
CA LYS A 558 1.78 41.37 10.33
C LYS A 558 0.74 40.41 10.89
N LEU A 559 0.84 39.14 10.52
CA LEU A 559 0.02 38.04 11.02
C LEU A 559 0.87 36.76 10.99
N ASN A 560 1.17 36.20 12.15
CA ASN A 560 2.01 35.00 12.26
C ASN A 560 1.17 33.72 12.35
N VAL A 561 0.02 33.76 13.03
CA VAL A 561 -0.81 32.57 13.18
C VAL A 561 -2.29 32.91 13.05
N LEU A 562 -3.00 32.11 12.26
CA LEU A 562 -4.46 32.13 12.16
C LEU A 562 -5.03 30.84 12.76
N VAL A 563 -5.81 30.94 13.83
CA VAL A 563 -6.52 29.82 14.48
C VAL A 563 -8.01 29.92 14.17
N ASN A 564 -8.47 29.05 13.29
CA ASN A 564 -9.86 28.91 12.86
C ASN A 564 -10.60 27.95 13.80
N ASN A 565 -11.23 28.53 14.84
CA ASN A 565 -11.85 27.80 15.94
C ASN A 565 -13.37 27.96 16.01
N ALA A 566 -13.94 29.07 15.51
CA ALA A 566 -15.38 29.30 15.51
C ALA A 566 -16.16 28.21 14.74
N GLY A 567 -17.38 27.91 15.17
CA GLY A 567 -18.23 27.01 14.39
C GLY A 567 -19.52 26.63 15.09
N ILE A 568 -20.35 25.91 14.36
CA ILE A 568 -21.59 25.30 14.82
C ILE A 568 -21.54 23.79 14.65
N MET A 569 -22.29 23.07 15.48
CA MET A 569 -22.30 21.60 15.51
C MET A 569 -23.71 21.06 15.49
N ALA A 570 -23.93 20.05 14.65
CA ALA A 570 -25.18 19.30 14.55
C ALA A 570 -26.41 20.22 14.45
N ALA A 571 -26.30 21.28 13.65
CA ALA A 571 -27.38 22.23 13.45
C ALA A 571 -28.50 21.64 12.56
N PRO A 572 -29.76 22.08 12.73
CA PRO A 572 -30.80 21.83 11.73
C PRO A 572 -30.44 22.43 10.36
N TYR A 573 -30.95 21.84 9.28
CA TYR A 573 -30.69 22.35 7.93
C TYR A 573 -31.17 23.79 7.80
N THR A 574 -30.22 24.67 7.53
CA THR A 574 -30.42 26.11 7.31
C THR A 574 -29.37 26.58 6.31
N LYS A 575 -29.56 27.77 5.74
CA LYS A 575 -28.59 28.39 4.84
C LYS A 575 -27.95 29.62 5.49
N THR A 576 -26.70 29.91 5.13
CA THR A 576 -26.03 31.14 5.53
C THR A 576 -26.62 32.36 4.84
N ALA A 577 -26.20 33.57 5.23
CA ALA A 577 -26.61 34.80 4.56
C ALA A 577 -26.28 34.77 3.05
N ASP A 578 -25.21 34.06 2.69
CA ASP A 578 -24.72 33.88 1.32
C ASP A 578 -25.32 32.65 0.60
N GLY A 579 -26.24 31.93 1.24
CA GLY A 579 -27.00 30.83 0.61
C GLY A 579 -26.35 29.44 0.67
N PHE A 580 -25.25 29.26 1.39
CA PHE A 580 -24.60 27.95 1.59
C PHE A 580 -25.24 27.17 2.74
N GLU A 581 -25.11 25.84 2.77
CA GLU A 581 -25.50 25.05 3.95
C GLU A 581 -24.76 25.59 5.19
N SER A 582 -25.48 25.79 6.30
CA SER A 582 -24.99 26.63 7.39
C SER A 582 -23.75 26.10 8.09
N GLN A 583 -23.59 24.78 8.28
CA GLN A 583 -22.39 24.21 8.89
C GLN A 583 -21.19 24.33 7.96
N PHE A 584 -21.34 24.01 6.67
CA PHE A 584 -20.28 24.16 5.66
C PHE A 584 -19.88 25.63 5.46
N GLY A 585 -20.85 26.54 5.37
CA GLY A 585 -20.61 27.97 5.22
C GLY A 585 -19.90 28.58 6.43
N THR A 586 -20.40 28.30 7.63
CA THR A 586 -19.88 28.86 8.90
C THR A 586 -18.51 28.26 9.27
N ASN A 587 -18.36 26.94 9.17
CA ASN A 587 -17.18 26.25 9.68
C ASN A 587 -16.02 26.23 8.68
N HIS A 588 -16.31 26.18 7.37
CA HIS A 588 -15.31 26.06 6.29
C HIS A 588 -15.22 27.33 5.43
N LEU A 589 -16.27 27.74 4.72
CA LEU A 589 -16.16 28.84 3.73
C LEU A 589 -15.78 30.19 4.34
N ALA A 590 -16.32 30.53 5.51
CA ALA A 590 -15.95 31.75 6.22
C ALA A 590 -14.45 31.78 6.58
N HIS A 591 -13.92 30.67 7.09
CA HIS A 591 -12.50 30.56 7.41
C HIS A 591 -11.61 30.47 6.18
N PHE A 592 -12.08 29.82 5.12
CA PHE A 592 -11.42 29.75 3.83
C PHE A 592 -11.24 31.15 3.22
N LEU A 593 -12.30 31.96 3.20
CA LEU A 593 -12.24 33.34 2.74
C LEU A 593 -11.33 34.20 3.63
N LEU A 594 -11.45 34.07 4.96
CA LEU A 594 -10.58 34.79 5.89
C LEU A 594 -9.10 34.49 5.63
N PHE A 595 -8.76 33.22 5.41
CA PHE A 595 -7.41 32.81 5.04
C PHE A 595 -6.98 33.47 3.72
N LEU A 596 -7.80 33.41 2.67
CA LEU A 596 -7.43 33.98 1.36
C LEU A 596 -7.12 35.48 1.44
N LEU A 597 -7.93 36.22 2.20
CA LEU A 597 -7.77 37.67 2.39
C LEU A 597 -6.53 38.03 3.21
N LEU A 598 -6.05 37.13 4.07
CA LEU A 598 -4.93 37.37 5.00
C LEU A 598 -3.65 36.60 4.62
N LYS A 599 -3.71 35.74 3.59
CA LYS A 599 -2.64 34.84 3.16
C LYS A 599 -1.34 35.59 2.85
N ASP A 600 -1.41 36.72 2.15
CA ASP A 600 -0.20 37.46 1.79
C ASP A 600 0.48 38.07 3.02
N THR A 601 -0.30 38.50 4.00
CA THR A 601 0.19 38.95 5.31
C THR A 601 0.82 37.80 6.11
N LEU A 602 0.20 36.61 6.08
CA LEU A 602 0.76 35.39 6.68
C LEU A 602 2.11 35.02 6.06
N LEU A 603 2.20 35.00 4.73
CA LEU A 603 3.44 34.71 4.01
C LEU A 603 4.53 35.75 4.32
N ALA A 604 4.18 37.04 4.30
CA ALA A 604 5.13 38.12 4.57
C ALA A 604 5.63 38.14 6.03
N SER A 605 4.86 37.56 6.96
CA SER A 605 5.21 37.51 8.38
C SER A 605 6.04 36.28 8.77
N SER A 606 6.15 35.29 7.87
CA SER A 606 6.92 34.07 8.08
C SER A 606 8.41 34.35 8.01
N THR A 607 9.18 33.80 8.96
CA THR A 607 10.65 33.89 8.97
C THR A 607 11.26 32.54 9.24
N ALA A 608 12.56 32.38 8.96
CA ALA A 608 13.30 31.14 9.25
C ALA A 608 13.35 30.78 10.75
N GLN A 609 13.00 31.71 11.65
CA GLN A 609 12.94 31.48 13.10
C GLN A 609 11.52 31.25 13.62
N PHE A 610 10.50 31.57 12.82
CA PHE A 610 9.10 31.41 13.16
C PHE A 610 8.28 31.39 11.87
N HIS A 611 7.95 30.20 11.39
CA HIS A 611 7.05 30.05 10.26
C HIS A 611 5.63 30.44 10.65
N SER A 612 4.86 30.87 9.66
CA SER A 612 3.46 31.20 9.87
C SER A 612 2.63 29.92 9.89
N HIS A 613 1.59 29.89 10.74
CA HIS A 613 0.71 28.72 10.89
C HIS A 613 -0.76 29.06 10.62
N VAL A 614 -1.47 28.13 9.99
CA VAL A 614 -2.94 28.12 9.91
C VAL A 614 -3.44 26.87 10.60
N VAL A 615 -4.22 27.04 11.66
CA VAL A 615 -4.71 25.96 12.53
C VAL A 615 -6.22 25.86 12.41
N ASN A 616 -6.73 24.74 11.89
CA ASN A 616 -8.17 24.48 11.74
C ASN A 616 -8.69 23.48 12.78
N VAL A 617 -9.66 23.91 13.60
CA VAL A 617 -10.35 23.01 14.53
C VAL A 617 -11.35 22.13 13.77
N SER A 618 -10.95 20.88 13.56
CA SER A 618 -11.67 19.91 12.73
C SER A 618 -12.49 18.92 13.54
N SER A 619 -12.14 18.62 14.81
CA SER A 619 -12.91 17.71 15.69
C SER A 619 -12.97 16.25 15.19
N SER A 620 -13.08 15.30 16.13
CA SER A 620 -13.48 13.91 15.84
C SER A 620 -14.82 13.82 15.09
N GLY A 621 -15.64 14.88 15.09
CA GLY A 621 -16.84 14.99 14.28
C GLY A 621 -16.63 14.84 12.78
N HIS A 622 -15.41 15.09 12.26
CA HIS A 622 -15.08 14.81 10.85
C HIS A 622 -15.34 13.34 10.47
N MET A 623 -15.30 12.42 11.45
CA MET A 623 -15.55 11.00 11.22
C MET A 623 -16.99 10.70 10.77
N ALA A 624 -17.93 11.63 11.00
CA ALA A 624 -19.35 11.47 10.67
C ALA A 624 -19.67 11.57 9.17
N GLY A 625 -18.72 12.00 8.33
CA GLY A 625 -18.92 12.02 6.89
C GLY A 625 -17.85 12.79 6.13
N GLU A 626 -17.51 12.29 4.94
CA GLU A 626 -16.61 12.98 4.02
C GLU A 626 -17.29 14.17 3.32
N VAL A 627 -16.49 14.99 2.63
CA VAL A 627 -17.01 16.09 1.81
C VAL A 627 -17.73 15.57 0.57
N GLN A 628 -19.01 15.91 0.42
CA GLN A 628 -19.80 15.59 -0.76
C GLN A 628 -19.45 16.54 -1.92
N LEU A 629 -18.39 16.24 -2.67
CA LEU A 629 -17.82 17.12 -3.70
C LEU A 629 -18.78 17.51 -4.83
N ASP A 630 -19.86 16.75 -5.02
CA ASP A 630 -20.89 17.04 -6.01
C ASP A 630 -22.20 17.57 -5.38
N ASP A 631 -22.24 17.80 -4.06
CA ASP A 631 -23.43 18.32 -3.36
C ASP A 631 -23.10 18.97 -2.00
N TYR A 632 -22.35 20.06 -2.02
CA TYR A 632 -21.98 20.81 -0.81
C TYR A 632 -23.17 21.33 0.00
N THR A 633 -24.35 21.45 -0.62
CA THR A 633 -25.55 22.08 -0.06
C THR A 633 -26.64 21.09 0.31
N PHE A 634 -26.41 19.79 0.12
CA PHE A 634 -27.38 18.70 0.31
C PHE A 634 -28.68 18.87 -0.51
N GLU A 635 -28.57 19.45 -1.70
CA GLU A 635 -29.71 19.65 -2.62
C GLU A 635 -30.20 18.34 -3.26
N LYS A 636 -29.35 17.30 -3.28
CA LYS A 636 -29.72 15.95 -3.76
C LYS A 636 -30.41 15.11 -2.67
N GLY A 637 -30.69 15.68 -1.51
CA GLY A 637 -31.26 15.00 -0.34
C GLY A 637 -30.19 14.37 0.56
N ASN A 638 -30.63 13.82 1.71
CA ASN A 638 -29.80 13.14 2.73
C ASN A 638 -29.08 14.03 3.77
N TYR A 639 -29.48 15.29 3.95
CA TYR A 639 -28.98 16.05 5.09
C TYR A 639 -29.38 15.40 6.41
N THR A 640 -28.39 15.18 7.25
CA THR A 640 -28.59 15.01 8.69
C THR A 640 -27.68 16.01 9.42
N PRO A 641 -28.03 16.45 10.63
CA PRO A 641 -27.18 17.36 11.39
C PRO A 641 -25.72 16.88 11.52
N TRP A 642 -25.51 15.57 11.68
CA TRP A 642 -24.18 14.96 11.76
C TRP A 642 -23.48 14.85 10.40
N ALA A 643 -24.20 14.59 9.31
CA ALA A 643 -23.61 14.58 7.98
C ALA A 643 -23.11 15.99 7.58
N GLY A 644 -23.89 17.04 7.85
CA GLY A 644 -23.46 18.42 7.63
C GLY A 644 -22.25 18.80 8.48
N TYR A 645 -22.24 18.38 9.76
CA TYR A 645 -21.12 18.62 10.65
C TYR A 645 -19.85 17.91 10.16
N GLY A 646 -19.94 16.60 9.89
CA GLY A 646 -18.84 15.77 9.38
C GLY A 646 -18.22 16.36 8.12
N GLN A 647 -19.04 16.65 7.11
CA GLN A 647 -18.59 17.31 5.88
C GLN A 647 -17.83 18.61 6.16
N SER A 648 -18.40 19.50 6.99
CA SER A 648 -17.77 20.79 7.29
C SER A 648 -16.42 20.63 8.01
N LYS A 649 -16.27 19.56 8.80
CA LYS A 649 -15.09 19.25 9.58
C LYS A 649 -14.02 18.53 8.77
N THR A 650 -14.38 17.63 7.86
CA THR A 650 -13.46 17.08 6.87
C THR A 650 -12.96 18.17 5.91
N ALA A 651 -13.83 19.10 5.51
CA ALA A 651 -13.46 20.23 4.66
C ALA A 651 -12.36 21.11 5.30
N ASN A 652 -12.42 21.30 6.63
CA ASN A 652 -11.39 22.00 7.38
C ASN A 652 -10.02 21.30 7.36
N ILE A 653 -9.99 19.96 7.36
CA ILE A 653 -8.74 19.18 7.22
C ILE A 653 -8.19 19.37 5.81
N TYR A 654 -9.04 19.24 4.79
CA TYR A 654 -8.64 19.41 3.40
C TYR A 654 -8.06 20.79 3.11
N MET A 655 -8.67 21.84 3.68
CA MET A 655 -8.20 23.21 3.56
C MET A 655 -6.74 23.35 4.01
N VAL A 656 -6.38 22.88 5.21
CA VAL A 656 -5.01 23.06 5.74
C VAL A 656 -4.00 22.13 5.08
N ASN A 657 -4.43 20.94 4.63
CA ASN A 657 -3.57 20.07 3.83
C ASN A 657 -3.19 20.75 2.50
N GLU A 658 -4.13 21.44 1.88
CA GLU A 658 -3.87 22.15 0.64
C GLU A 658 -3.09 23.46 0.84
N ILE A 659 -3.24 24.13 1.99
CA ILE A 659 -2.33 25.21 2.41
C ILE A 659 -0.89 24.71 2.46
N GLU A 660 -0.65 23.54 3.08
CA GLU A 660 0.69 22.95 3.13
C GLU A 660 1.21 22.64 1.72
N ASN A 661 0.38 22.01 0.88
CA ASN A 661 0.75 21.67 -0.50
C ASN A 661 1.17 22.92 -1.32
N GLN A 662 0.47 24.04 -1.14
CA GLN A 662 0.70 25.25 -1.93
C GLN A 662 1.75 26.21 -1.33
N TYR A 663 1.83 26.27 -0.01
CA TYR A 663 2.56 27.33 0.70
C TYR A 663 3.55 26.83 1.76
N GLY A 664 3.60 25.53 2.06
CA GLY A 664 4.54 24.97 3.05
C GLY A 664 6.00 25.26 2.70
N SER A 665 6.38 25.17 1.42
CA SER A 665 7.71 25.55 0.92
C SER A 665 8.05 27.04 1.07
N LYS A 666 7.06 27.88 1.36
CA LYS A 666 7.19 29.32 1.61
C LYS A 666 7.09 29.65 3.11
N GLY A 667 7.14 28.65 3.98
CA GLY A 667 7.08 28.81 5.43
C GLY A 667 5.68 29.14 5.96
N LEU A 668 4.62 28.71 5.27
CA LEU A 668 3.24 28.81 5.76
C LEU A 668 2.65 27.41 5.88
N HIS A 669 2.51 26.94 7.11
CA HIS A 669 2.13 25.55 7.40
C HIS A 669 0.69 25.43 7.89
N GLY A 670 -0.01 24.42 7.37
CA GLY A 670 -1.40 24.13 7.73
C GLY A 670 -1.52 22.91 8.64
N LEU A 671 -2.23 23.05 9.77
CA LEU A 671 -2.50 21.97 10.72
C LEU A 671 -3.98 21.88 11.07
N SER A 672 -4.48 20.67 11.28
CA SER A 672 -5.85 20.41 11.75
C SER A 672 -5.82 19.67 13.09
N LEU A 673 -6.91 19.73 13.86
CA LEU A 673 -6.95 19.04 15.16
C LEU A 673 -8.35 18.71 15.71
N HIS A 674 -8.38 17.78 16.67
CA HIS A 674 -9.45 17.60 17.65
C HIS A 674 -9.07 18.23 19.01
N PRO A 675 -9.93 19.08 19.61
CA PRO A 675 -9.65 19.69 20.92
C PRO A 675 -9.89 18.75 22.12
N GLY A 676 -10.50 17.57 21.90
CA GLY A 676 -11.07 16.73 22.94
C GLY A 676 -12.56 17.00 23.17
N ASP A 677 -13.12 16.31 24.16
CA ASP A 677 -14.50 16.52 24.61
C ASP A 677 -14.59 17.61 25.68
N ILE A 678 -15.27 18.71 25.36
CA ILE A 678 -15.49 19.86 26.25
C ILE A 678 -16.97 20.26 26.20
N TRP A 679 -17.58 20.45 27.38
CA TRP A 679 -18.87 21.12 27.48
C TRP A 679 -18.72 22.62 27.26
N THR A 680 -19.29 23.13 26.17
CA THR A 680 -19.27 24.55 25.82
C THR A 680 -20.66 24.98 25.31
N GLY A 681 -20.76 26.18 24.73
CA GLY A 681 -21.96 26.59 23.99
C GLY A 681 -22.15 25.85 22.65
N LEU A 682 -21.20 25.00 22.22
CA LEU A 682 -21.23 24.32 20.93
C LEU A 682 -22.41 23.33 20.82
N GLN A 683 -22.80 22.71 21.94
CA GLN A 683 -23.88 21.73 22.02
C GLN A 683 -25.30 22.33 21.95
N LYS A 684 -25.47 23.63 21.68
CA LYS A 684 -26.76 24.34 21.73
C LYS A 684 -27.87 23.76 20.83
N PHE A 685 -27.52 23.02 19.78
CA PHE A 685 -28.47 22.38 18.86
C PHE A 685 -28.77 20.91 19.23
N ILE A 686 -28.08 20.36 20.23
CA ILE A 686 -28.31 18.99 20.69
C ILE A 686 -29.57 18.96 21.56
N PRO A 687 -30.52 18.04 21.31
CA PRO A 687 -31.71 17.89 22.15
C PRO A 687 -31.36 17.65 23.62
N ALA A 688 -32.17 18.19 24.54
CA ALA A 688 -31.92 18.06 25.98
C ALA A 688 -31.82 16.60 26.45
N GLU A 689 -32.68 15.72 25.92
CA GLU A 689 -32.65 14.28 26.22
C GLU A 689 -31.33 13.64 25.78
N THR A 690 -30.82 13.97 24.58
CA THR A 690 -29.53 13.48 24.10
C THR A 690 -28.38 14.00 24.97
N MET A 691 -28.46 15.25 25.45
CA MET A 691 -27.48 15.80 26.40
C MET A 691 -27.50 15.06 27.75
N GLU A 692 -28.68 14.71 28.27
CA GLU A 692 -28.80 13.90 29.48
C GLU A 692 -28.22 12.50 29.28
N GLN A 693 -28.48 11.86 28.14
CA GLN A 693 -27.90 10.56 27.80
C GLN A 693 -26.38 10.61 27.72
N TRP A 694 -25.79 11.67 27.17
CA TRP A 694 -24.34 11.82 27.11
C TRP A 694 -23.73 12.04 28.50
N LYS A 695 -24.36 12.86 29.35
CA LYS A 695 -23.96 13.05 30.74
C LYS A 695 -24.09 11.79 31.59
N ALA A 696 -24.99 10.88 31.22
CA ALA A 696 -25.19 9.60 31.91
C ALA A 696 -24.21 8.50 31.46
N ARG A 697 -23.35 8.74 30.45
CA ARG A 697 -22.39 7.74 29.99
C ARG A 697 -21.37 7.42 31.10
N PRO A 698 -21.04 6.13 31.34
CA PRO A 698 -20.03 5.76 32.33
C PRO A 698 -18.70 6.47 32.06
N ASN A 699 -18.07 6.99 33.11
CA ASN A 699 -16.77 7.67 33.08
C ASN A 699 -16.70 8.95 32.24
N VAL A 700 -17.82 9.53 31.77
CA VAL A 700 -17.80 10.76 30.97
C VAL A 700 -17.13 11.92 31.71
N ASP A 701 -17.35 12.05 33.02
CA ASP A 701 -16.72 13.07 33.87
C ASP A 701 -15.20 12.95 33.90
N ASN A 702 -14.64 11.74 33.76
CA ASN A 702 -13.20 11.53 33.71
C ASN A 702 -12.63 11.91 32.33
N ILE A 703 -13.38 11.70 31.25
CA ILE A 703 -12.92 11.93 29.87
C ILE A 703 -12.96 13.42 29.53
N LEU A 704 -13.95 14.16 30.02
CA LEU A 704 -14.13 15.57 29.73
C LEU A 704 -12.90 16.41 30.11
N LYS A 705 -12.57 17.38 29.27
CA LYS A 705 -11.53 18.38 29.49
C LYS A 705 -12.15 19.70 29.99
N SER A 706 -11.38 20.47 30.76
CA SER A 706 -11.72 21.88 30.98
C SER A 706 -11.56 22.68 29.68
N THR A 707 -12.08 23.92 29.62
CA THR A 707 -11.87 24.81 28.47
C THR A 707 -10.40 25.15 28.24
N GLU A 708 -9.62 25.27 29.32
CA GLU A 708 -8.18 25.52 29.28
C GLU A 708 -7.41 24.31 28.71
N GLN A 709 -7.82 23.09 29.08
CA GLN A 709 -7.26 21.85 28.53
C GLN A 709 -7.68 21.64 27.07
N GLY A 710 -8.92 21.97 26.71
CA GLY A 710 -9.42 21.86 25.34
C GLY A 710 -8.73 22.81 24.35
N ALA A 711 -8.22 23.95 24.83
CA ALA A 711 -7.44 24.88 24.01
C ALA A 711 -5.99 24.43 23.77
N ALA A 712 -5.49 23.43 24.51
CA ALA A 712 -4.08 23.07 24.52
C ALA A 712 -3.55 22.58 23.16
N THR A 713 -4.30 21.71 22.47
CA THR A 713 -3.88 21.19 21.17
C THR A 713 -3.84 22.29 20.11
N SER A 714 -4.77 23.25 20.14
CA SER A 714 -4.75 24.42 19.25
C SER A 714 -3.54 25.32 19.49
N VAL A 715 -3.18 25.57 20.75
CA VAL A 715 -1.98 26.36 21.08
C VAL A 715 -0.72 25.60 20.72
N LEU A 716 -0.68 24.27 20.90
CA LEU A 716 0.46 23.46 20.49
C LEU A 716 0.64 23.47 18.96
N ALA A 717 -0.45 23.36 18.19
CA ALA A 717 -0.40 23.51 16.73
C ALA A 717 0.08 24.90 16.29
N ALA A 718 -0.28 25.94 17.04
CA ALA A 718 0.04 27.33 16.72
C ALA A 718 1.51 27.69 16.94
N VAL A 719 2.13 27.20 18.02
CA VAL A 719 3.45 27.67 18.49
C VAL A 719 4.39 26.57 18.99
N GLY A 720 3.98 25.31 18.92
CA GLY A 720 4.77 24.17 19.37
C GLY A 720 5.99 23.95 18.49
N LYS A 721 7.19 23.98 19.08
CA LYS A 721 8.45 23.76 18.34
C LYS A 721 8.50 22.41 17.63
N GLU A 722 7.76 21.44 18.13
CA GLU A 722 7.66 20.09 17.57
C GLU A 722 6.95 20.04 16.20
N TYR A 723 6.18 21.07 15.86
CA TYR A 723 5.49 21.20 14.57
C TYR A 723 6.02 22.34 13.69
N GLU A 724 7.07 23.02 14.14
CA GLU A 724 7.73 24.06 13.37
C GLU A 724 8.26 23.47 12.04
N GLY A 725 7.88 24.08 10.91
CA GLY A 725 8.28 23.59 9.59
C GLY A 725 7.51 22.36 9.09
N ASN A 726 6.50 21.89 9.82
CA ASN A 726 5.77 20.66 9.51
C ASN A 726 4.24 20.90 9.51
N GLY A 727 3.62 20.87 8.33
CA GLY A 727 2.16 20.89 8.20
C GLY A 727 1.58 19.61 7.61
N ARG A 728 0.33 19.68 7.15
CA ARG A 728 -0.47 18.52 6.70
C ARG A 728 -0.54 17.43 7.78
N LEU A 729 -0.87 17.87 9.00
CA LEU A 729 -1.02 17.02 10.18
C LEU A 729 -2.43 17.16 10.77
N TYR A 730 -2.90 16.07 11.39
CA TYR A 730 -4.07 16.07 12.26
C TYR A 730 -3.60 15.77 13.68
N LEU A 731 -3.88 16.68 14.61
CA LEU A 731 -3.47 16.57 16.00
C LEU A 731 -4.64 16.20 16.90
N GLU A 732 -4.37 15.41 17.92
CA GLU A 732 -5.32 15.01 18.94
C GLU A 732 -4.54 14.83 20.24
N ASP A 733 -5.11 15.25 21.37
CA ASP A 733 -4.48 15.05 22.67
C ASP A 733 -3.04 15.57 22.79
N CYS A 734 -2.79 16.73 22.17
CA CYS A 734 -1.48 17.37 22.11
C CYS A 734 -0.40 16.48 21.48
N ALA A 735 -0.79 15.60 20.57
CA ALA A 735 0.08 14.72 19.79
C ALA A 735 -0.39 14.69 18.33
N ARG A 736 0.50 14.23 17.44
CA ARG A 736 0.09 13.81 16.10
C ARG A 736 -0.80 12.57 16.24
N ALA A 737 -2.00 12.65 15.69
CA ALA A 737 -2.89 11.49 15.58
C ALA A 737 -2.46 10.60 14.41
N GLU A 738 -2.90 9.35 14.43
CA GLU A 738 -2.67 8.39 13.35
C GLU A 738 -3.98 8.12 12.57
N PRO A 739 -3.95 7.39 11.46
CA PRO A 739 -5.20 6.95 10.83
C PRO A 739 -5.95 5.98 11.75
N THR A 740 -7.26 6.16 11.92
CA THR A 740 -8.06 5.23 12.72
C THR A 740 -8.04 3.84 12.10
N VAL A 741 -7.81 2.83 12.94
CA VAL A 741 -7.73 1.42 12.51
C VAL A 741 -9.09 0.73 12.57
N ASN A 742 -9.95 1.13 13.52
CA ASN A 742 -11.25 0.52 13.85
C ASN A 742 -12.38 1.50 14.26
N GLY A 743 -12.23 2.82 14.06
CA GLY A 743 -13.20 3.82 14.51
C GLY A 743 -12.96 4.35 15.93
N ASP A 744 -11.86 3.95 16.56
CA ASP A 744 -11.35 4.57 17.79
C ASP A 744 -10.71 5.94 17.48
N GLU A 745 -10.71 6.83 18.49
CA GLU A 745 -10.23 8.23 18.45
C GLU A 745 -8.92 8.39 17.67
N SER A 746 -9.05 8.92 16.45
CA SER A 746 -8.00 9.20 15.47
C SER A 746 -8.66 9.85 14.23
N TYR A 747 -7.95 10.06 13.12
CA TYR A 747 -8.58 10.57 11.88
C TYR A 747 -8.99 9.48 10.88
N MET A 748 -10.08 9.70 10.15
CA MET A 748 -10.52 8.78 9.08
C MET A 748 -9.59 8.85 7.87
N PRO A 749 -9.33 7.74 7.14
CA PRO A 749 -8.42 7.74 6.00
C PRO A 749 -8.75 8.78 4.92
N TYR A 750 -10.04 9.09 4.71
CA TYR A 750 -10.45 10.11 3.76
C TYR A 750 -9.96 11.51 4.13
N ALA A 751 -9.59 11.79 5.40
CA ALA A 751 -9.08 13.08 5.84
C ALA A 751 -7.78 13.52 5.15
N PHE A 752 -7.05 12.60 4.51
CA PHE A 752 -5.81 12.86 3.76
C PHE A 752 -5.88 12.33 2.32
N ASP A 753 -6.77 12.88 1.51
CA ASP A 753 -6.98 12.53 0.11
C ASP A 753 -6.60 13.72 -0.80
N LYS A 754 -5.44 13.65 -1.44
CA LYS A 754 -4.85 14.77 -2.19
C LYS A 754 -5.74 15.27 -3.34
N ASP A 755 -6.46 14.38 -4.00
CA ASP A 755 -7.31 14.75 -5.13
C ASP A 755 -8.58 15.46 -4.65
N LYS A 756 -9.17 14.96 -3.55
CA LYS A 756 -10.34 15.62 -2.92
C LYS A 756 -9.96 16.93 -2.24
N GLU A 757 -8.78 17.02 -1.63
CA GLU A 757 -8.17 18.25 -1.09
C GLU A 757 -8.11 19.34 -2.17
N GLY A 758 -7.44 19.04 -3.30
CA GLY A 758 -7.32 19.96 -4.42
C GLY A 758 -8.65 20.31 -5.08
N ARG A 759 -9.58 19.35 -5.17
CA ARG A 759 -10.92 19.60 -5.73
C ARG A 759 -11.74 20.54 -4.85
N LEU A 760 -11.82 20.27 -3.54
CA LEU A 760 -12.51 21.16 -2.60
C LEU A 760 -11.91 22.56 -2.62
N TRP A 761 -10.58 22.69 -2.69
CA TRP A 761 -9.91 23.98 -2.77
C TRP A 761 -10.37 24.78 -3.99
N ALA A 762 -10.35 24.16 -5.17
CA ALA A 762 -10.77 24.80 -6.42
C ALA A 762 -12.25 25.23 -6.37
N ASP A 763 -13.12 24.41 -5.77
CA ASP A 763 -14.54 24.73 -5.66
C ASP A 763 -14.82 25.78 -4.59
N SER A 764 -14.12 25.74 -3.45
CA SER A 764 -14.20 26.78 -2.42
C SER A 764 -13.76 28.14 -2.96
N LEU A 765 -12.69 28.17 -3.78
CA LEU A 765 -12.28 29.38 -4.51
C LEU A 765 -13.43 29.95 -5.33
N LYS A 766 -14.13 29.13 -6.13
CA LYS A 766 -15.28 29.57 -6.94
C LYS A 766 -16.42 30.09 -6.07
N MET A 767 -16.71 29.44 -4.96
CA MET A 767 -17.81 29.82 -4.05
C MET A 767 -17.58 31.19 -3.41
N VAL A 768 -16.33 31.55 -3.08
CA VAL A 768 -16.01 32.83 -2.45
C VAL A 768 -15.53 33.91 -3.45
N SER A 769 -15.29 33.54 -4.71
CA SER A 769 -14.80 34.44 -5.78
C SER A 769 -15.67 35.65 -6.10
N PRO A 770 -17.03 35.61 -6.05
CA PRO A 770 -17.86 36.79 -6.36
C PRO A 770 -17.60 38.01 -5.47
N LEU A 771 -16.87 37.85 -4.36
CA LEU A 771 -16.54 38.89 -3.39
C LEU A 771 -15.07 39.35 -3.48
N ASN A 772 -14.26 38.69 -4.30
CA ASN A 772 -12.82 38.93 -4.42
C ASN A 772 -12.47 39.99 -5.50
N SER A 773 -13.47 40.56 -6.16
CA SER A 773 -13.32 41.56 -7.24
C SER A 773 -13.39 43.02 -6.76
N THR A 774 -13.37 43.28 -5.44
CA THR A 774 -13.43 44.64 -4.88
C THR A 774 -12.34 44.96 -3.84
N GLY A 775 -11.24 44.22 -3.83
CA GLY A 775 -10.06 44.47 -2.96
C GLY A 775 -8.83 44.83 -3.77
#